data_AF-A0A667FVW8-F1
#
_entry.id   AF-A0A667FVW8-F1
#
_cell.length_a   1.000
_cell.length_b   1.000
_cell.length_c   1.000
_cell.angle_alpha   90.00
_cell.angle_beta   90.00
_cell.angle_gamma   90.00
#
_symmetry.space_group_name_H-M   'P 1'
#
loop_
_entity.id
_entity.type
_entity.pdbx_description
1 polymer ?
#
loop_
_entity_poly.entity_id
_entity_poly.type
_entity_poly.pdbx_seq_one_letter_code
_entity_poly.pdbx_strand_id
1 'polypeptide(L)'
;MDWGDKYSHTSFDLHCLLNSLPGDLEFKQIFSDIDEKIEQNATSIEHCIKEIQSEVNKQCPDVQLQTTTDCFEWLDNYNYNSSKSPSIPHGDLIKFLKTLQDSLKSELNQEEVILDLLWDLSCQSSVSFPATLSGASFHFLSRTSLHSVEDDSSMDVQSIWDNVRLHLRRFLVNKLQSHNEIINSQHKIWLKKQCIQQLLFLYPESEVIIKYQSIQNKLLAELLQNCFPAYSRELNLDIMAHGYQSTMLRLYSMIKEDFNTLHEILAPTSTLKFIKETYLDTVAEEMAKFLENFCELQFKESAIRVIKTSKSSSRHRGSVHALGILETSSWKVVTEKPKRNATSVPSEQLLPVKEATLPDFRWRNAFKEVSLPVAHCITAATEDFSTKILQQEQNERSSAVTYAMNLVNVQQVWQDSHVVPEEDQPKKIAKFCSDIMEKLDTMLPLALACRDDSFQEIRANFVEACCKVATAVLARLQERGKEFPSRAPLTNLHTLLSTAVYVFQHFTHFDNLLKENTKKPIFLVPVQRYQEFINTLQFQVTDYCVRVCATSILQDAESHHWDDYKAFYEGERCSFSLQMWHYFFCALHHDLWTILPPKLAQEILTDVLEKCLGLLASRYARAHPSYKRTPQIRLDVTTILICTENLLWSICTSVQKLLNPHQYIDDKIFKIHTHCNNLFTTLVILTSPLTELYQTFQHGMDDSASNSIKPFFKQPLHWFSCISHFYPSLLRAPSSGRLTAEGQLKLLLSQPGCNWKLLLETLLQQDGLLLRILLKSSKCTFQEQGSDTDDNLNQGSSLIETIFKVLYHCNFSPQTFGNVFVSYMEEEQLWNFLYNIPVSTCMESEPEVIRCLRLALTDAIKDIVQQIVFVMRSGRNCGPNLNKHSVPERLRESIPKEWNYTPKETKRKESSKGFTRLAAQAVSIVISELPTVIACLPPPIKYFFFLSERKMSKNFVELKKASLLVWNLIVIICQIFEDGNTVELLTGASLDRWSKEKLGLICLCLESIMGKQTSDPNQMTQKVIQIIEQQKPNWIESQLVKARKLSTKCAFMTMEKSTALEEGDSALELTEQKINMMVLDICHKPGGSEYLRQIYHIMRLNEEYLKEQLFSMNGSEEKPLPIRPLKTTLRSVEDQPSAFNPFHVYKAFSENMLDQSAITKWSWNWSNLLPNYLGLDKMTFSVLLKNRWEMRKNERLEEEEKAMLDHLKQFCTIQNSSVSDNTEEP
;
A
#
# COMPACT_ATOMS: atom_id res chain seq x y z
N MET A 1 -9.16 35.33 28.99
CA MET A 1 -8.27 34.22 28.63
C MET A 1 -9.01 33.34 27.64
N ASP A 2 -9.28 33.88 26.45
CA ASP A 2 -9.63 33.11 25.26
C ASP A 2 -8.35 33.03 24.43
N TRP A 3 -7.54 32.01 24.71
CA TRP A 3 -6.40 31.55 23.92
C TRP A 3 -6.45 30.02 24.10
N GLY A 4 -6.80 29.24 23.08
CA GLY A 4 -5.83 28.75 22.08
C GLY A 4 -4.92 27.74 22.78
N ASP A 5 -4.85 26.45 22.44
CA ASP A 5 -4.52 25.96 21.12
C ASP A 5 -4.33 24.41 21.24
N LYS A 6 -4.63 23.68 20.15
CA LYS A 6 -3.79 22.61 19.56
C LYS A 6 -3.76 21.15 20.07
N TYR A 7 -4.21 20.29 19.14
CA TYR A 7 -3.58 19.06 18.58
C TYR A 7 -3.50 17.73 19.38
N SER A 8 -4.38 16.80 18.97
CA SER A 8 -4.13 15.59 18.15
C SER A 8 -3.43 14.30 18.64
N HIS A 9 -4.04 13.17 18.22
CA HIS A 9 -3.50 11.83 17.90
C HIS A 9 -2.99 10.96 19.07
N THR A 10 -3.18 9.63 19.12
CA THR A 10 -3.18 8.60 18.07
C THR A 10 -4.07 7.39 18.42
N SER A 11 -4.65 6.82 17.36
CA SER A 11 -5.47 5.60 17.27
C SER A 11 -4.68 4.30 17.47
N PHE A 12 -5.24 3.35 18.23
CA PHE A 12 -4.73 1.98 18.36
C PHE A 12 -5.37 1.09 17.29
N ASP A 13 -4.55 0.59 16.36
CA ASP A 13 -4.95 -0.17 15.18
C ASP A 13 -5.22 -1.65 15.53
N LEU A 14 -6.47 -2.08 15.36
CA LEU A 14 -6.97 -3.42 15.70
C LEU A 14 -6.37 -4.53 14.81
N HIS A 15 -5.66 -4.16 13.74
CA HIS A 15 -5.09 -5.08 12.76
C HIS A 15 -3.88 -5.90 13.25
N CYS A 16 -3.14 -5.42 14.27
CA CYS A 16 -1.98 -6.16 14.80
C CYS A 16 -2.35 -7.39 15.65
N LEU A 17 -3.55 -7.42 16.23
CA LEU A 17 -3.98 -8.49 17.15
C LEU A 17 -4.50 -9.74 16.42
N LEU A 18 -5.00 -9.58 15.18
CA LEU A 18 -5.64 -10.67 14.44
C LEU A 18 -4.65 -11.53 13.64
N ASN A 19 -3.44 -11.05 13.38
CA ASN A 19 -2.42 -11.77 12.61
C ASN A 19 -1.44 -12.59 13.48
N SER A 20 -1.60 -12.60 14.81
CA SER A 20 -0.77 -13.39 15.74
C SER A 20 -1.39 -14.71 16.17
N LEU A 21 -2.53 -15.12 15.59
CA LEU A 21 -3.22 -16.36 15.95
C LEU A 21 -2.90 -17.48 14.94
N PRO A 22 -2.33 -18.63 15.39
CA PRO A 22 -2.03 -19.75 14.51
C PRO A 22 -3.30 -20.37 13.91
N GLY A 23 -3.21 -20.97 12.73
CA GLY A 23 -4.35 -21.60 12.04
C GLY A 23 -4.79 -22.92 12.68
N ASP A 24 -6.01 -23.42 12.41
CA ASP A 24 -6.56 -24.64 13.03
C ASP A 24 -5.68 -25.90 12.84
N LEU A 25 -4.86 -25.93 11.79
CA LEU A 25 -3.89 -27.01 11.54
C LEU A 25 -2.66 -26.91 12.47
N GLU A 26 -2.19 -25.70 12.76
CA GLU A 26 -1.12 -25.43 13.73
C GLU A 26 -1.59 -25.69 15.15
N PHE A 27 -2.87 -25.39 15.48
CA PHE A 27 -3.44 -25.78 16.77
C PHE A 27 -3.43 -27.30 16.98
N LYS A 28 -3.83 -28.08 15.96
CA LYS A 28 -3.75 -29.54 16.05
C LYS A 28 -2.31 -30.05 16.22
N GLN A 29 -1.35 -29.45 15.53
CA GLN A 29 0.07 -29.80 15.67
C GLN A 29 0.59 -29.44 17.06
N ILE A 30 0.26 -28.25 17.58
CA ILE A 30 0.63 -27.80 18.91
C ILE A 30 0.02 -28.72 19.98
N PHE A 31 -1.24 -29.12 19.85
CA PHE A 31 -1.86 -30.05 20.80
C PHE A 31 -1.20 -31.44 20.75
N SER A 32 -0.86 -31.94 19.56
CA SER A 32 -0.13 -33.21 19.43
C SER A 32 1.28 -33.14 20.04
N ASP A 33 2.01 -32.05 19.81
CA ASP A 33 3.35 -31.84 20.37
C ASP A 33 3.30 -31.65 21.90
N ILE A 34 2.22 -31.05 22.41
CA ILE A 34 1.97 -30.92 23.85
C ILE A 34 1.66 -32.29 24.46
N ASP A 35 0.80 -33.09 23.84
CA ASP A 35 0.46 -34.44 24.32
C ASP A 35 1.71 -35.34 24.35
N GLU A 36 2.56 -35.29 23.31
CA GLU A 36 3.83 -36.03 23.28
C GLU A 36 4.80 -35.57 24.38
N LYS A 37 4.90 -34.26 24.62
CA LYS A 37 5.70 -33.72 25.74
C LYS A 37 5.13 -34.08 27.11
N ILE A 38 3.81 -34.17 27.25
CA ILE A 38 3.17 -34.59 28.49
C ILE A 38 3.46 -36.07 28.76
N GLU A 39 3.42 -36.95 27.75
CA GLU A 39 3.84 -38.35 27.90
C GLU A 39 5.33 -38.48 28.23
N GLN A 40 6.20 -37.70 27.58
CA GLN A 40 7.63 -37.67 27.90
C GLN A 40 7.90 -37.17 29.33
N ASN A 41 7.16 -36.16 29.79
CA ASN A 41 7.26 -35.69 31.16
C ASN A 41 6.73 -36.73 32.15
N ALA A 42 5.62 -37.42 31.86
CA ALA A 42 5.07 -38.47 32.72
C ALA A 42 6.06 -39.64 32.89
N THR A 43 6.68 -40.09 31.80
CA THR A 43 7.70 -41.14 31.82
C THR A 43 8.98 -40.71 32.53
N SER A 44 9.40 -39.46 32.37
CA SER A 44 10.58 -38.90 33.07
C SER A 44 10.33 -38.73 34.57
N ILE A 45 9.12 -38.33 34.97
CA ILE A 45 8.69 -38.26 36.38
C ILE A 45 8.66 -39.67 36.99
N GLU A 46 8.11 -40.67 36.30
CA GLU A 46 8.15 -42.06 36.77
C GLU A 46 9.58 -42.59 36.94
N HIS A 47 10.48 -42.25 36.02
CA HIS A 47 11.89 -42.61 36.13
C HIS A 47 12.55 -41.94 37.35
N CYS A 48 12.28 -40.66 37.57
CA CYS A 48 12.82 -39.92 38.71
C CYS A 48 12.30 -40.47 40.05
N ILE A 49 11.02 -40.84 40.13
CA ILE A 49 10.44 -41.47 41.32
C ILE A 49 11.09 -42.83 41.60
N LYS A 50 11.39 -43.62 40.57
CA LYS A 50 12.12 -44.89 40.71
C LYS A 50 13.56 -44.68 41.17
N GLU A 51 14.23 -43.63 40.71
CA GLU A 51 15.56 -43.25 41.21
C GLU A 51 15.50 -42.86 42.68
N ILE A 52 14.56 -42.00 43.07
CA ILE A 52 14.35 -41.60 44.47
C ILE A 52 14.05 -42.84 45.34
N GLN A 53 13.17 -43.73 44.88
CA GLN A 53 12.86 -44.99 45.56
C GLN A 53 14.13 -45.84 45.77
N SER A 54 14.97 -45.94 44.74
CA SER A 54 16.20 -46.72 44.80
C SER A 54 17.24 -46.12 45.74
N GLU A 55 17.36 -44.79 45.78
CA GLU A 55 18.36 -44.10 46.60
C GLU A 55 17.93 -44.01 48.08
N VAL A 56 16.63 -43.84 48.34
CA VAL A 56 16.06 -43.85 49.72
C VAL A 56 16.19 -45.23 50.34
N ASN A 57 15.84 -46.31 49.62
CA ASN A 57 16.02 -47.68 50.10
C ASN A 57 17.51 -48.05 50.32
N LYS A 58 18.44 -47.31 49.70
CA LYS A 58 19.89 -47.52 49.82
C LYS A 58 20.51 -46.74 50.97
N GLN A 59 20.03 -45.53 51.26
CA GLN A 59 20.55 -44.67 52.32
C GLN A 59 19.85 -44.88 53.68
N CYS A 60 18.61 -45.37 53.70
CA CYS A 60 17.85 -45.65 54.93
C CYS A 60 17.32 -47.09 54.95
N PRO A 61 18.09 -48.08 55.42
CA PRO A 61 17.72 -49.49 55.37
C PRO A 61 16.51 -49.86 56.25
N ASP A 62 16.09 -48.99 57.18
CA ASP A 62 14.95 -49.21 58.07
C ASP A 62 13.58 -48.83 57.45
N VAL A 63 13.55 -48.20 56.26
CA VAL A 63 12.31 -47.85 55.53
C VAL A 63 12.33 -48.54 54.16
N GLN A 64 11.46 -49.53 53.95
CA GLN A 64 11.29 -50.16 52.63
C GLN A 64 10.11 -49.53 51.89
N LEU A 65 10.39 -48.65 50.93
CA LEU A 65 9.39 -48.12 50.00
C LEU A 65 9.23 -49.09 48.84
N GLN A 66 8.07 -49.76 48.71
CA GLN A 66 7.83 -50.82 47.71
C GLN A 66 7.01 -50.34 46.50
N THR A 67 6.11 -49.36 46.67
CA THR A 67 5.27 -48.82 45.60
C THR A 67 5.57 -47.34 45.31
N THR A 68 5.19 -46.85 44.13
CA THR A 68 5.23 -45.40 43.81
C THR A 68 4.33 -44.60 44.74
N THR A 69 3.24 -45.21 45.22
CA THR A 69 2.32 -44.62 46.21
C THR A 69 3.01 -44.46 47.57
N ASP A 70 3.84 -45.42 48.01
CA ASP A 70 4.63 -45.30 49.23
C ASP A 70 5.66 -44.17 49.14
N CYS A 71 6.28 -43.96 47.97
CA CYS A 71 7.20 -42.83 47.74
C CYS A 71 6.50 -41.48 47.86
N PHE A 72 5.28 -41.36 47.33
CA PHE A 72 4.49 -40.14 47.47
C PHE A 72 4.02 -39.93 48.92
N GLU A 73 3.54 -40.97 49.60
CA GLU A 73 3.21 -40.87 51.03
C GLU A 73 4.43 -40.53 51.90
N TRP A 74 5.63 -41.01 51.54
CA TRP A 74 6.86 -40.66 52.24
C TRP A 74 7.27 -39.20 51.99
N LEU A 75 7.15 -38.71 50.76
CA LEU A 75 7.41 -37.30 50.41
C LEU A 75 6.38 -36.34 51.05
N ASP A 76 5.10 -36.71 51.05
CA ASP A 76 4.02 -35.93 51.67
C ASP A 76 4.14 -35.92 53.21
N ASN A 77 4.58 -37.02 53.83
CA ASN A 77 4.80 -37.10 55.28
C ASN A 77 6.21 -36.68 55.74
N TYR A 78 7.15 -36.37 54.84
CA TYR A 78 8.50 -35.95 55.21
C TYR A 78 8.50 -34.65 56.04
N ASN A 79 7.48 -33.80 55.88
CA ASN A 79 7.29 -32.59 56.66
C ASN A 79 6.61 -32.80 58.04
N TYR A 80 6.13 -34.00 58.38
CA TYR A 80 5.43 -34.27 59.65
C TYR A 80 6.14 -35.25 60.59
N ASN A 81 7.29 -35.79 60.21
CA ASN A 81 8.16 -36.54 61.13
C ASN A 81 9.10 -35.60 61.89
N SER A 82 8.56 -34.87 62.86
CA SER A 82 9.32 -34.00 63.79
C SER A 82 10.18 -34.76 64.81
N SER A 83 10.43 -36.06 64.63
CA SER A 83 11.06 -36.90 65.65
C SER A 83 12.58 -37.02 65.55
N LYS A 84 13.25 -36.29 64.64
CA LYS A 84 14.73 -36.22 64.56
C LYS A 84 15.29 -34.86 64.17
N SER A 85 14.72 -33.75 64.66
CA SER A 85 15.53 -32.53 64.83
C SER A 85 16.38 -32.67 66.10
N PRO A 86 17.63 -32.19 66.14
CA PRO A 86 18.37 -32.14 67.40
C PRO A 86 17.53 -31.32 68.38
N SER A 87 17.20 -31.88 69.55
CA SER A 87 16.44 -31.19 70.58
C SER A 87 17.23 -29.97 71.05
N ILE A 88 16.95 -28.80 70.49
CA ILE A 88 17.54 -27.54 70.93
C ILE A 88 17.03 -27.31 72.36
N PRO A 89 17.89 -27.04 73.35
CA PRO A 89 17.43 -26.68 74.69
C PRO A 89 16.50 -25.45 74.60
N HIS A 90 15.27 -25.57 75.11
CA HIS A 90 14.26 -24.49 75.05
C HIS A 90 14.82 -23.14 75.53
N GLY A 91 15.74 -23.14 76.50
CA GLY A 91 16.39 -21.92 77.01
C GLY A 91 17.27 -21.18 76.00
N ASP A 92 17.99 -21.89 75.12
CA ASP A 92 18.90 -21.28 74.14
C ASP A 92 18.12 -20.69 72.95
N LEU A 93 17.01 -21.34 72.56
CA LEU A 93 16.09 -20.79 71.58
C LEU A 93 15.39 -19.53 72.10
N ILE A 94 14.91 -19.53 73.35
CA ILE A 94 14.32 -18.34 73.99
C ILE A 94 15.37 -17.21 74.08
N LYS A 95 16.63 -17.53 74.41
CA LYS A 95 17.72 -16.55 74.48
C LYS A 95 18.04 -15.95 73.12
N PHE A 96 18.14 -16.77 72.07
CA PHE A 96 18.31 -16.30 70.69
C PHE A 96 17.14 -15.41 70.26
N LEU A 97 15.90 -15.85 70.47
CA LEU A 97 14.70 -15.09 70.07
C LEU A 97 14.53 -13.79 70.86
N LYS A 98 14.85 -13.77 72.16
CA LYS A 98 14.87 -12.53 72.97
C LYS A 98 15.98 -11.58 72.50
N THR A 99 17.17 -12.10 72.20
CA THR A 99 18.29 -11.28 71.68
C THR A 99 17.93 -10.66 70.32
N LEU A 100 17.29 -11.45 69.45
CA LEU A 100 16.80 -11.00 68.15
C LEU A 100 15.66 -9.97 68.31
N GLN A 101 14.73 -10.18 69.25
CA GLN A 101 13.68 -9.22 69.59
C GLN A 101 14.24 -7.91 70.17
N ASP A 102 15.26 -7.98 71.02
CA ASP A 102 15.91 -6.80 71.62
C ASP A 102 16.70 -6.03 70.56
N SER A 103 17.42 -6.70 69.65
CA SER A 103 18.10 -6.06 68.52
C SER A 103 17.13 -5.36 67.56
N LEU A 104 15.94 -5.92 67.33
CA LEU A 104 14.87 -5.27 66.57
C LEU A 104 14.26 -4.07 67.30
N LYS A 105 14.31 -4.01 68.63
CA LYS A 105 13.79 -2.88 69.43
C LYS A 105 14.83 -1.78 69.68
N SER A 106 16.12 -2.09 69.70
CA SER A 106 17.18 -1.18 70.17
C SER A 106 17.89 -0.38 69.08
N GLU A 107 17.99 -0.89 67.85
CA GLU A 107 18.78 -0.27 66.77
C GLU A 107 17.92 -0.04 65.50
N LEU A 108 18.02 1.16 64.92
CA LEU A 108 17.30 1.52 63.68
C LEU A 108 17.91 0.79 62.46
N ASN A 109 17.07 0.15 61.63
CA ASN A 109 17.39 -0.48 60.33
C ASN A 109 18.16 -1.82 60.36
N GLN A 110 18.05 -2.63 61.42
CA GLN A 110 18.66 -3.98 61.49
C GLN A 110 17.80 -5.10 60.88
N GLU A 111 16.57 -4.80 60.46
CA GLU A 111 15.55 -5.77 60.05
C GLU A 111 15.97 -6.56 58.80
N GLU A 112 16.59 -5.92 57.81
CA GLU A 112 17.06 -6.60 56.57
C GLU A 112 18.18 -7.60 56.86
N VAL A 113 19.10 -7.20 57.74
CA VAL A 113 20.25 -8.00 58.14
C VAL A 113 19.80 -9.22 58.95
N ILE A 114 18.78 -9.05 59.78
CA ILE A 114 18.15 -10.13 60.55
C ILE A 114 17.35 -11.07 59.64
N LEU A 115 16.61 -10.56 58.64
CA LEU A 115 15.88 -11.38 57.66
C LEU A 115 16.82 -12.25 56.81
N ASP A 116 17.91 -11.65 56.33
CA ASP A 116 18.94 -12.38 55.60
C ASP A 116 19.58 -13.47 56.47
N LEU A 117 19.87 -13.17 57.74
CA LEU A 117 20.40 -14.15 58.69
C LEU A 117 19.40 -15.30 58.93
N LEU A 118 18.12 -15.01 59.14
CA LEU A 118 17.10 -16.02 59.38
C LEU A 118 16.89 -16.94 58.16
N TRP A 119 16.92 -16.36 56.96
CA TRP A 119 16.85 -17.10 55.70
C TRP A 119 18.07 -18.02 55.52
N ASP A 120 19.26 -17.47 55.74
CA ASP A 120 20.52 -18.20 55.67
C ASP A 120 20.58 -19.34 56.69
N LEU A 121 20.12 -19.10 57.92
CA LEU A 121 20.01 -20.12 58.96
C LEU A 121 19.06 -21.23 58.52
N SER A 122 17.86 -20.91 58.02
CA SER A 122 16.91 -21.92 57.54
C SER A 122 17.43 -22.73 56.34
N CYS A 123 18.26 -22.15 55.48
CA CYS A 123 18.78 -22.82 54.28
C CYS A 123 20.02 -23.68 54.56
N GLN A 124 20.91 -23.23 55.45
CA GLN A 124 22.19 -23.90 55.72
C GLN A 124 22.11 -24.88 56.89
N SER A 125 21.15 -24.69 57.78
CA SER A 125 20.94 -25.50 58.97
C SER A 125 19.48 -25.87 58.99
N SER A 126 19.14 -27.16 59.12
CA SER A 126 17.79 -27.71 59.02
C SER A 126 16.86 -27.30 60.18
N VAL A 127 16.90 -26.03 60.56
CA VAL A 127 16.15 -25.37 61.61
C VAL A 127 14.81 -24.94 61.02
N SER A 128 13.74 -25.60 61.45
CA SER A 128 12.37 -25.18 61.15
C SER A 128 11.89 -24.21 62.23
N PHE A 129 11.50 -23.00 61.81
CA PHE A 129 10.82 -22.06 62.70
C PHE A 129 9.32 -22.39 62.78
N PRO A 130 8.62 -22.14 63.91
CA PRO A 130 7.21 -22.51 64.08
C PRO A 130 6.30 -21.84 63.04
N ALA A 131 5.45 -22.64 62.36
CA ALA A 131 4.57 -22.20 61.26
C ALA A 131 3.06 -22.35 61.52
N THR A 132 2.61 -22.60 62.76
CA THR A 132 1.18 -22.87 63.07
C THR A 132 0.28 -21.63 63.02
N LEU A 133 -0.94 -21.82 62.48
CA LEU A 133 -2.01 -20.84 62.29
C LEU A 133 -2.39 -20.13 63.60
N SER A 134 -2.22 -18.81 63.64
CA SER A 134 -2.83 -17.97 64.67
C SER A 134 -4.30 -17.76 64.31
N GLY A 135 -5.20 -18.67 64.72
CA GLY A 135 -6.63 -18.47 64.50
C GLY A 135 -7.58 -19.67 64.49
N ALA A 136 -7.20 -20.87 64.96
CA ALA A 136 -8.14 -21.98 65.12
C ALA A 136 -8.24 -22.43 66.59
N SER A 137 -9.48 -22.54 67.04
CA SER A 137 -9.95 -22.84 68.40
C SER A 137 -9.35 -24.08 69.07
N PHE A 138 -9.14 -23.96 70.38
CA PHE A 138 -9.00 -25.04 71.36
C PHE A 138 -10.09 -26.11 71.24
N HIS A 139 -9.97 -27.10 70.35
CA HIS A 139 -10.74 -28.35 70.42
C HIS A 139 -10.02 -29.43 69.62
N PHE A 140 -9.09 -30.14 70.25
CA PHE A 140 -8.86 -31.60 70.13
C PHE A 140 -7.68 -31.99 71.04
N LEU A 141 -7.88 -31.82 72.35
CA LEU A 141 -7.20 -32.68 73.32
C LEU A 141 -8.07 -33.92 73.48
N SER A 142 -7.73 -35.03 72.82
CA SER A 142 -8.17 -36.33 73.27
C SER A 142 -7.53 -36.59 74.64
N ARG A 143 -8.35 -36.36 75.67
CA ARG A 143 -8.16 -36.76 77.06
C ARG A 143 -7.74 -38.23 77.17
N THR A 144 -6.45 -38.50 77.28
CA THR A 144 -5.93 -39.71 77.95
C THR A 144 -4.51 -39.46 78.47
N SER A 145 -4.38 -38.65 79.51
CA SER A 145 -3.40 -38.86 80.60
C SER A 145 -3.68 -37.85 81.70
N LEU A 146 -3.97 -38.33 82.90
CA LEU A 146 -4.25 -37.49 84.07
C LEU A 146 -2.99 -36.87 84.71
N HIS A 147 -1.83 -36.89 84.02
CA HIS A 147 -0.53 -36.50 84.57
C HIS A 147 0.39 -35.67 83.67
N SER A 148 -0.05 -35.16 82.52
CA SER A 148 0.78 -34.22 81.74
C SER A 148 0.53 -32.79 82.20
N VAL A 149 1.53 -32.20 82.86
CA VAL A 149 1.66 -30.76 83.08
C VAL A 149 1.61 -30.08 81.71
N GLU A 150 0.74 -29.08 81.51
CA GLU A 150 0.83 -28.20 80.33
C GLU A 150 2.20 -27.52 80.38
N ASP A 151 3.03 -27.75 79.36
CA ASP A 151 4.39 -27.21 79.31
C ASP A 151 4.31 -25.72 78.95
N ASP A 152 4.16 -24.88 79.99
CA ASP A 152 4.11 -23.40 79.92
C ASP A 152 5.31 -22.81 79.12
N SER A 153 6.39 -23.57 78.96
CA SER A 153 7.60 -23.20 78.21
C SER A 153 7.39 -23.11 76.69
N SER A 154 6.42 -23.84 76.13
CA SER A 154 6.11 -23.85 74.70
C SER A 154 5.32 -22.60 74.27
N MET A 155 4.47 -22.06 75.16
CA MET A 155 3.72 -20.82 74.91
C MET A 155 4.63 -19.57 74.89
N ASP A 156 5.71 -19.57 75.69
CA ASP A 156 6.68 -18.47 75.72
C ASP A 156 7.51 -18.38 74.43
N VAL A 157 7.96 -19.49 73.84
CA VAL A 157 8.70 -19.50 72.56
C VAL A 157 7.82 -18.99 71.42
N GLN A 158 6.59 -19.49 71.33
CA GLN A 158 5.66 -19.11 70.27
C GLN A 158 5.29 -17.62 70.38
N SER A 159 5.05 -17.11 71.58
CA SER A 159 4.71 -15.69 71.78
C SER A 159 5.87 -14.74 71.47
N ILE A 160 7.12 -15.09 71.81
CA ILE A 160 8.30 -14.29 71.48
C ILE A 160 8.55 -14.31 69.96
N TRP A 161 8.43 -15.48 69.33
CA TRP A 161 8.53 -15.61 67.88
C TRP A 161 7.43 -14.83 67.15
N ASP A 162 6.18 -14.87 67.62
CA ASP A 162 5.07 -14.11 67.06
C ASP A 162 5.33 -12.60 67.13
N ASN A 163 5.95 -12.12 68.22
CA ASN A 163 6.36 -10.72 68.35
C ASN A 163 7.48 -10.34 67.36
N VAL A 164 8.48 -11.20 67.17
CA VAL A 164 9.54 -11.02 66.16
C VAL A 164 8.95 -11.00 64.75
N ARG A 165 8.13 -12.00 64.41
CA ARG A 165 7.44 -12.10 63.12
C ARG A 165 6.55 -10.89 62.87
N LEU A 166 5.88 -10.38 63.89
CA LEU A 166 5.04 -9.18 63.79
C LEU A 166 5.88 -7.92 63.52
N HIS A 167 7.04 -7.78 64.18
CA HIS A 167 7.95 -6.66 63.96
C HIS A 167 8.53 -6.66 62.55
N LEU A 168 9.07 -7.81 62.10
CA LEU A 168 9.60 -7.98 60.74
C LEU A 168 8.51 -7.82 59.68
N ARG A 169 7.30 -8.33 59.94
CA ARG A 169 6.14 -8.09 59.05
C ARG A 169 5.82 -6.61 58.93
N ARG A 170 5.81 -5.86 60.03
CA ARG A 170 5.55 -4.39 59.99
C ARG A 170 6.63 -3.68 59.17
N PHE A 171 7.90 -4.03 59.37
CA PHE A 171 9.00 -3.48 58.56
C PHE A 171 8.82 -3.78 57.06
N LEU A 172 8.60 -5.04 56.69
CA LEU A 172 8.40 -5.46 55.30
C LEU A 172 7.17 -4.84 54.67
N VAL A 173 6.06 -4.74 55.42
CA VAL A 173 4.83 -4.06 54.98
C VAL A 173 5.06 -2.57 54.80
N ASN A 174 5.80 -1.91 55.70
CA ASN A 174 6.12 -0.49 55.56
C ASN A 174 7.02 -0.24 54.33
N LYS A 175 8.02 -1.09 54.10
CA LYS A 175 8.89 -1.05 52.92
C LYS A 175 8.13 -1.34 51.62
N LEU A 176 7.16 -2.25 51.67
CA LEU A 176 6.19 -2.50 50.60
C LEU A 176 5.18 -1.37 50.44
N GLN A 177 4.95 -0.49 51.40
CA GLN A 177 4.08 0.68 51.24
C GLN A 177 4.83 1.90 50.71
N SER A 178 6.13 2.04 51.01
CA SER A 178 6.96 3.18 50.58
C SER A 178 7.47 3.10 49.13
N HIS A 179 7.22 2.01 48.39
CA HIS A 179 7.71 1.83 47.01
C HIS A 179 7.16 2.83 45.98
N ASN A 180 6.11 3.59 46.30
CA ASN A 180 5.56 4.63 45.43
C ASN A 180 6.53 5.82 45.21
N GLU A 181 7.50 6.02 46.10
CA GLU A 181 8.50 7.10 46.01
C GLU A 181 9.66 6.79 45.04
N ILE A 182 9.78 5.54 44.59
CA ILE A 182 10.84 5.09 43.68
C ILE A 182 10.44 5.39 42.23
N ILE A 183 11.31 5.99 41.42
CA ILE A 183 10.98 6.36 40.02
C ILE A 183 11.24 5.20 39.03
N ASN A 184 12.19 4.30 39.33
CA ASN A 184 12.60 3.21 38.43
C ASN A 184 11.77 1.93 38.62
N SER A 185 11.03 1.50 37.59
CA SER A 185 10.16 0.32 37.59
C SER A 185 10.89 -1.01 37.84
N GLN A 186 12.11 -1.18 37.33
CA GLN A 186 12.88 -2.41 37.54
C GLN A 186 13.31 -2.57 39.00
N HIS A 187 13.62 -1.45 39.67
CA HIS A 187 13.98 -1.45 41.08
C HIS A 187 12.77 -1.72 41.97
N LYS A 188 11.57 -1.25 41.57
CA LYS A 188 10.31 -1.58 42.25
C LYS A 188 9.99 -3.08 42.19
N ILE A 189 10.07 -3.68 41.01
CA ILE A 189 9.80 -5.12 40.83
C ILE A 189 10.76 -5.95 41.70
N TRP A 190 12.05 -5.60 41.69
CA TRP A 190 13.03 -6.29 42.51
C TRP A 190 12.74 -6.17 44.02
N LEU A 191 12.42 -4.97 44.49
CA LEU A 191 12.12 -4.72 45.91
C LEU A 191 10.83 -5.42 46.35
N LYS A 192 9.78 -5.38 45.52
CA LYS A 192 8.53 -6.12 45.76
C LYS A 192 8.80 -7.62 45.84
N LYS A 193 9.58 -8.16 44.90
CA LYS A 193 9.96 -9.58 44.84
C LYS A 193 10.66 -10.00 46.13
N GLN A 194 11.67 -9.24 46.54
CA GLN A 194 12.43 -9.51 47.76
C GLN A 194 11.54 -9.51 49.01
N CYS A 195 10.68 -8.50 49.16
CA CYS A 195 9.82 -8.39 50.34
C CYS A 195 8.77 -9.50 50.41
N ILE A 196 8.18 -9.91 49.27
CA ILE A 196 7.17 -10.98 49.24
C ILE A 196 7.84 -12.33 49.56
N GLN A 197 9.02 -12.61 49.03
CA GLN A 197 9.78 -13.82 49.38
C GLN A 197 10.10 -13.88 50.88
N GLN A 198 10.50 -12.74 51.47
CA GLN A 198 10.78 -12.63 52.90
C GLN A 198 9.50 -12.75 53.75
N LEU A 199 8.33 -12.33 53.25
CA LEU A 199 7.05 -12.53 53.93
C LEU A 199 6.60 -14.00 53.88
N LEU A 200 6.77 -14.68 52.74
CA LEU A 200 6.47 -16.10 52.57
C LEU A 200 7.33 -17.00 53.46
N PHE A 201 8.52 -16.53 53.83
CA PHE A 201 9.34 -17.19 54.85
C PHE A 201 8.73 -17.12 56.25
N LEU A 202 8.02 -16.03 56.60
CA LEU A 202 7.52 -15.77 57.95
C LEU A 202 6.06 -16.22 58.16
N TYR A 203 5.26 -16.27 57.09
CA TYR A 203 3.82 -16.54 57.11
C TYR A 203 3.42 -17.44 55.93
N PRO A 204 2.35 -18.24 56.08
CA PRO A 204 1.86 -19.08 54.99
C PRO A 204 1.42 -18.25 53.78
N GLU A 205 1.52 -18.86 52.59
CA GLU A 205 1.20 -18.23 51.30
C GLU A 205 -0.16 -17.51 51.32
N SER A 206 -1.19 -18.12 51.90
CA SER A 206 -2.54 -17.55 51.98
C SER A 206 -2.58 -16.22 52.74
N GLU A 207 -1.89 -16.09 53.87
CA GLU A 207 -1.85 -14.86 54.66
C GLU A 207 -1.05 -13.75 53.96
N VAL A 208 0.06 -14.12 53.32
CA VAL A 208 0.90 -13.16 52.59
C VAL A 208 0.15 -12.60 51.38
N ILE A 209 -0.53 -13.45 50.62
CA ILE A 209 -1.35 -13.04 49.47
C ILE A 209 -2.47 -12.11 49.92
N ILE A 210 -3.24 -12.47 50.95
CA ILE A 210 -4.34 -11.62 51.48
C ILE A 210 -3.79 -10.26 51.94
N LYS A 211 -2.63 -10.24 52.61
CA LYS A 211 -2.05 -8.99 53.10
C LYS A 211 -1.50 -8.13 51.97
N TYR A 212 -0.85 -8.73 50.98
CA TYR A 212 -0.36 -8.03 49.80
C TYR A 212 -1.52 -7.47 48.96
N GLN A 213 -2.58 -8.27 48.79
CA GLN A 213 -3.82 -7.86 48.15
C GLN A 213 -4.46 -6.67 48.88
N SER A 214 -4.49 -6.68 50.22
CA SER A 214 -4.99 -5.53 51.01
C SER A 214 -4.17 -4.25 50.79
N ILE A 215 -2.84 -4.35 50.64
CA ILE A 215 -1.97 -3.20 50.33
C ILE A 215 -2.25 -2.68 48.92
N GLN A 216 -2.32 -3.57 47.92
CA GLN A 216 -2.60 -3.18 46.54
C GLN A 216 -4.01 -2.65 46.37
N ASN A 217 -5.02 -3.23 47.03
CA ASN A 217 -6.38 -2.70 47.04
C ASN A 217 -6.45 -1.30 47.66
N LYS A 218 -5.64 -1.01 48.69
CA LYS A 218 -5.56 0.34 49.26
C LYS A 218 -4.94 1.33 48.27
N LEU A 219 -3.86 0.95 47.58
CA LEU A 219 -3.22 1.77 46.55
C LEU A 219 -4.11 1.98 45.33
N LEU A 220 -4.84 0.94 44.94
CA LEU A 220 -5.83 0.99 43.87
C LEU A 220 -7.00 1.90 44.27
N ALA A 221 -7.49 1.80 45.51
CA ALA A 221 -8.52 2.69 46.03
C ALA A 221 -8.05 4.16 46.11
N GLU A 222 -6.81 4.43 46.52
CA GLU A 222 -6.23 5.78 46.50
C GLU A 222 -6.06 6.31 45.06
N LEU A 223 -5.60 5.47 44.13
CA LEU A 223 -5.45 5.81 42.72
C LEU A 223 -6.81 6.12 42.08
N LEU A 224 -7.84 5.33 42.39
CA LEU A 224 -9.20 5.55 41.91
C LEU A 224 -9.86 6.75 42.60
N GLN A 225 -9.72 6.94 43.92
CA GLN A 225 -10.22 8.13 44.64
C GLN A 225 -9.61 9.44 44.13
N ASN A 226 -8.32 9.45 43.78
CA ASN A 226 -7.67 10.61 43.18
C ASN A 226 -8.24 10.95 41.78
N CYS A 227 -8.88 10.00 41.12
CA CYS A 227 -9.57 10.20 39.84
C CYS A 227 -11.05 10.55 40.03
N PHE A 228 -11.61 10.21 41.19
CA PHE A 228 -12.98 10.48 41.61
C PHE A 228 -13.04 11.45 42.79
N PRO A 229 -12.63 12.73 42.65
CA PRO A 229 -12.95 13.71 43.67
C PRO A 229 -14.47 13.74 43.88
N ALA A 230 -14.91 13.85 45.14
CA ALA A 230 -16.32 13.94 45.50
C ALA A 230 -17.04 14.92 44.57
N TYR A 231 -18.03 14.38 43.85
CA TYR A 231 -18.69 14.99 42.71
C TYR A 231 -19.10 16.45 42.97
N SER A 232 -18.36 17.41 42.39
CA SER A 232 -18.81 18.81 42.29
C SER A 232 -19.49 19.00 40.93
N ARG A 233 -20.60 19.72 40.93
CA ARG A 233 -21.60 19.82 39.84
C ARG A 233 -21.09 20.46 38.53
N GLU A 234 -19.79 20.71 38.40
CA GLU A 234 -19.19 21.56 37.35
C GLU A 234 -18.05 20.88 36.56
N LEU A 235 -17.78 19.58 36.72
CA LEU A 235 -16.67 18.92 36.03
C LEU A 235 -17.05 18.37 34.63
N ASN A 236 -16.40 18.91 33.60
CA ASN A 236 -16.50 18.54 32.18
C ASN A 236 -16.13 17.06 31.91
N LEU A 237 -16.92 16.40 31.05
CA LEU A 237 -16.73 15.00 30.61
C LEU A 237 -15.32 14.72 30.04
N ASP A 238 -14.71 15.69 29.36
CA ASP A 238 -13.37 15.54 28.79
C ASP A 238 -12.26 15.47 29.85
N ILE A 239 -12.43 16.15 30.99
CA ILE A 239 -11.48 16.10 32.11
C ILE A 239 -11.56 14.74 32.79
N MET A 240 -12.78 14.17 32.90
CA MET A 240 -12.96 12.80 33.36
C MET A 240 -12.32 11.80 32.39
N ALA A 241 -12.55 11.90 31.08
CA ALA A 241 -11.98 10.99 30.09
C ALA A 241 -10.44 10.99 30.08
N HIS A 242 -9.82 12.17 30.19
CA HIS A 242 -8.36 12.29 30.30
C HIS A 242 -7.82 11.75 31.64
N GLY A 243 -8.55 11.98 32.74
CA GLY A 243 -8.28 11.38 34.04
C GLY A 243 -8.28 9.86 33.95
N TYR A 244 -9.30 9.27 33.34
CA TYR A 244 -9.41 7.83 33.11
C TYR A 244 -8.26 7.27 32.26
N GLN A 245 -7.90 7.93 31.16
CA GLN A 245 -6.82 7.46 30.29
C GLN A 245 -5.47 7.42 31.02
N SER A 246 -5.14 8.45 31.81
CA SER A 246 -3.89 8.47 32.59
C SER A 246 -3.88 7.40 33.70
N THR A 247 -5.06 7.09 34.25
CA THR A 247 -5.28 6.11 35.32
C THR A 247 -5.18 4.69 34.80
N MET A 248 -5.73 4.42 33.61
CA MET A 248 -5.63 3.11 32.95
C MET A 248 -4.18 2.78 32.58
N LEU A 249 -3.41 3.76 32.12
CA LEU A 249 -1.97 3.57 31.86
C LEU A 249 -1.20 3.25 33.15
N ARG A 250 -1.56 3.89 34.27
CA ARG A 250 -0.93 3.65 35.57
C ARG A 250 -1.33 2.31 36.19
N LEU A 251 -2.60 1.93 36.06
CA LEU A 251 -3.15 0.63 36.43
C LEU A 251 -2.48 -0.50 35.63
N TYR A 252 -2.34 -0.33 34.31
CA TYR A 252 -1.62 -1.29 33.47
C TYR A 252 -0.17 -1.48 33.93
N SER A 253 0.51 -0.39 34.30
CA SER A 253 1.85 -0.47 34.90
C SER A 253 1.85 -1.26 36.21
N MET A 254 0.88 -1.02 37.11
CA MET A 254 0.76 -1.74 38.38
C MET A 254 0.52 -3.24 38.18
N ILE A 255 -0.41 -3.61 37.29
CA ILE A 255 -0.70 -5.00 36.93
C ILE A 255 0.54 -5.67 36.35
N LYS A 256 1.24 -5.00 35.43
CA LYS A 256 2.45 -5.52 34.80
C LYS A 256 3.58 -5.72 35.82
N GLU A 257 3.77 -4.78 36.75
CA GLU A 257 4.76 -4.90 37.82
C GLU A 257 4.45 -6.06 38.76
N ASP A 258 3.20 -6.18 39.22
CA ASP A 258 2.81 -7.24 40.16
C ASP A 258 2.77 -8.61 39.51
N PHE A 259 2.35 -8.72 38.25
CA PHE A 259 2.42 -9.96 37.49
C PHE A 259 3.87 -10.45 37.36
N ASN A 260 4.79 -9.58 36.95
CA ASN A 260 6.21 -9.93 36.85
C ASN A 260 6.83 -10.27 38.22
N THR A 261 6.33 -9.67 39.29
CA THR A 261 6.79 -9.96 40.65
C THR A 261 6.31 -11.33 41.13
N LEU A 262 5.03 -11.63 40.96
CA LEU A 262 4.37 -12.80 41.54
C LEU A 262 4.57 -14.07 40.71
N HIS A 263 4.65 -13.97 39.38
CA HIS A 263 4.84 -15.11 38.49
C HIS A 263 6.13 -15.91 38.78
N GLU A 264 7.16 -15.25 39.30
CA GLU A 264 8.43 -15.91 39.66
C GLU A 264 8.44 -16.49 41.09
N ILE A 265 7.41 -16.23 41.90
CA ILE A 265 7.35 -16.62 43.32
C ILE A 265 6.24 -17.62 43.59
N LEU A 266 5.05 -17.40 43.04
CA LEU A 266 3.84 -18.18 43.30
C LEU A 266 3.55 -19.12 42.14
N ALA A 267 2.76 -20.17 42.40
CA ALA A 267 2.22 -21.00 41.33
C ALA A 267 1.44 -20.14 40.30
N PRO A 268 1.45 -20.51 39.00
CA PRO A 268 0.73 -19.76 37.97
C PRO A 268 -0.75 -19.53 38.30
N THR A 269 -1.39 -20.52 38.95
CA THR A 269 -2.79 -20.47 39.39
C THR A 269 -3.02 -19.42 40.50
N SER A 270 -2.15 -19.35 41.52
CA SER A 270 -2.20 -18.33 42.58
C SER A 270 -1.95 -16.93 42.03
N THR A 271 -1.00 -16.77 41.09
CA THR A 271 -0.70 -15.48 40.45
C THR A 271 -1.89 -14.96 39.65
N LEU A 272 -2.51 -15.81 38.83
CA LEU A 272 -3.69 -15.44 38.06
C LEU A 272 -4.88 -15.10 38.96
N LYS A 273 -5.09 -15.89 40.03
CA LYS A 273 -6.13 -15.62 41.03
C LYS A 273 -5.93 -14.25 41.68
N PHE A 274 -4.70 -13.93 42.09
CA PHE A 274 -4.37 -12.62 42.67
C PHE A 274 -4.65 -11.46 41.71
N ILE A 275 -4.19 -11.53 40.45
CA ILE A 275 -4.40 -10.45 39.47
C ILE A 275 -5.89 -10.24 39.20
N LYS A 276 -6.64 -11.35 39.11
CA LYS A 276 -8.09 -11.30 38.94
C LYS A 276 -8.78 -10.62 40.13
N GLU A 277 -8.58 -11.14 41.34
CA GLU A 277 -9.29 -10.69 42.55
C GLU A 277 -8.86 -9.31 43.03
N THR A 278 -7.64 -8.86 42.73
CA THR A 278 -7.11 -7.55 43.17
C THR A 278 -7.44 -6.46 42.16
N TYR A 279 -7.16 -6.71 40.88
CA TYR A 279 -7.21 -5.69 39.84
C TYR A 279 -8.42 -5.84 38.94
N LEU A 280 -8.61 -6.99 38.29
CA LEU A 280 -9.64 -7.12 37.26
C LEU A 280 -11.05 -7.03 37.83
N ASP A 281 -11.31 -7.66 38.98
CA ASP A 281 -12.62 -7.61 39.64
C ASP A 281 -12.91 -6.19 40.14
N THR A 282 -11.95 -5.52 40.78
CA THR A 282 -12.08 -4.11 41.23
C THR A 282 -12.27 -3.15 40.06
N VAL A 283 -11.53 -3.31 38.97
CA VAL A 283 -11.66 -2.47 37.77
C VAL A 283 -12.98 -2.73 37.08
N ALA A 284 -13.44 -3.97 37.02
CA ALA A 284 -14.75 -4.30 36.48
C ALA A 284 -15.87 -3.68 37.33
N GLU A 285 -15.77 -3.76 38.67
CA GLU A 285 -16.74 -3.15 39.59
C GLU A 285 -16.75 -1.62 39.47
N GLU A 286 -15.59 -0.98 39.36
CA GLU A 286 -15.48 0.48 39.27
C GLU A 286 -15.82 1.01 37.88
N MET A 287 -15.54 0.25 36.81
CA MET A 287 -16.05 0.53 35.47
C MET A 287 -17.56 0.31 35.40
N ALA A 288 -18.10 -0.67 36.12
CA ALA A 288 -19.54 -0.85 36.24
C ALA A 288 -20.18 0.32 37.02
N LYS A 289 -19.62 0.75 38.15
CA LYS A 289 -20.06 1.95 38.89
C LYS A 289 -19.91 3.23 38.07
N PHE A 290 -18.84 3.36 37.28
CA PHE A 290 -18.69 4.47 36.35
C PHE A 290 -19.75 4.44 35.27
N LEU A 291 -19.97 3.30 34.61
CA LEU A 291 -21.01 3.16 33.60
C LEU A 291 -22.38 3.40 34.22
N GLU A 292 -22.62 2.95 35.44
CA GLU A 292 -23.85 3.18 36.20
C GLU A 292 -24.00 4.66 36.58
N ASN A 293 -22.95 5.35 37.03
CA ASN A 293 -22.95 6.80 37.33
C ASN A 293 -23.03 7.66 36.07
N PHE A 294 -22.36 7.27 35.00
CA PHE A 294 -22.38 7.91 33.67
C PHE A 294 -23.77 7.74 33.05
N CYS A 295 -24.33 6.54 33.15
CA CYS A 295 -25.72 6.28 32.81
C CYS A 295 -26.64 7.10 33.71
N GLU A 296 -26.45 7.12 35.04
CA GLU A 296 -27.25 7.94 35.97
C GLU A 296 -27.15 9.43 35.69
N LEU A 297 -26.00 9.93 35.21
CA LEU A 297 -25.82 11.33 34.82
C LEU A 297 -26.50 11.64 33.50
N GLN A 298 -26.36 10.77 32.50
CA GLN A 298 -27.18 10.85 31.28
C GLN A 298 -28.67 10.72 31.60
N PHE A 299 -29.04 9.86 32.57
CA PHE A 299 -30.40 9.64 33.03
C PHE A 299 -30.91 10.78 33.90
N LYS A 300 -30.10 11.44 34.74
CA LYS A 300 -30.50 12.60 35.55
C LYS A 300 -30.53 13.87 34.71
N GLU A 301 -29.64 14.03 33.74
CA GLU A 301 -29.68 15.14 32.79
C GLU A 301 -30.85 15.00 31.81
N SER A 302 -31.16 13.78 31.37
CA SER A 302 -32.39 13.49 30.62
C SER A 302 -33.64 13.52 31.52
N ALA A 303 -33.59 13.06 32.78
CA ALA A 303 -34.73 13.11 33.71
C ALA A 303 -35.04 14.53 34.20
N ILE A 304 -34.06 15.42 34.38
CA ILE A 304 -34.32 16.84 34.68
C ILE A 304 -35.00 17.53 33.48
N ARG A 305 -34.71 17.10 32.24
CA ARG A 305 -35.46 17.56 31.05
C ARG A 305 -36.84 16.92 30.94
N VAL A 306 -37.01 15.63 31.26
CA VAL A 306 -38.29 14.89 31.14
C VAL A 306 -39.27 15.19 32.29
N ILE A 307 -38.80 15.44 33.52
CA ILE A 307 -39.67 15.73 34.68
C ILE A 307 -40.34 17.11 34.57
N LYS A 308 -39.83 18.04 33.75
CA LYS A 308 -40.53 19.30 33.47
C LYS A 308 -41.80 19.13 32.62
N THR A 309 -42.00 18.02 31.91
CA THR A 309 -43.06 17.91 30.89
C THR A 309 -44.21 16.94 31.18
N SER A 310 -44.17 16.07 32.21
CA SER A 310 -45.18 14.99 32.32
C SER A 310 -45.71 14.67 33.73
N LYS A 311 -46.08 15.69 34.51
CA LYS A 311 -46.83 15.54 35.78
C LYS A 311 -48.34 15.25 35.60
N SER A 312 -48.76 14.54 34.56
CA SER A 312 -50.18 14.26 34.31
C SER A 312 -50.47 12.84 33.79
N SER A 313 -51.25 12.13 34.61
CA SER A 313 -52.18 11.04 34.28
C SER A 313 -51.68 9.59 34.32
N SER A 314 -52.17 8.95 35.37
CA SER A 314 -52.16 7.56 35.79
C SER A 314 -53.23 6.69 35.08
N ARG A 315 -53.03 5.37 34.93
CA ARG A 315 -53.75 4.27 35.65
C ARG A 315 -53.75 2.90 34.92
N HIS A 316 -53.68 1.86 35.78
CA HIS A 316 -54.10 0.43 35.67
C HIS A 316 -53.04 -0.59 35.19
N ARG A 317 -52.46 -1.41 36.09
CA ARG A 317 -52.89 -2.71 36.69
C ARG A 317 -52.92 -3.87 35.65
N GLY A 318 -52.19 -4.98 35.77
CA GLY A 318 -51.20 -5.43 36.76
C GLY A 318 -50.71 -6.88 36.53
N SER A 319 -49.72 -7.30 37.34
CA SER A 319 -49.39 -8.67 37.82
C SER A 319 -48.99 -9.77 36.81
N VAL A 320 -47.97 -10.64 36.96
CA VAL A 320 -46.92 -10.94 37.97
C VAL A 320 -45.86 -11.89 37.32
N HIS A 321 -44.60 -11.71 37.74
CA HIS A 321 -43.36 -12.52 37.72
C HIS A 321 -43.25 -13.94 37.11
N ALA A 322 -42.12 -14.20 36.44
CA ALA A 322 -41.08 -15.15 36.89
C ALA A 322 -39.73 -14.96 36.13
N LEU A 323 -38.64 -14.87 36.89
CA LEU A 323 -37.23 -14.84 36.47
C LEU A 323 -36.76 -16.21 35.97
N GLY A 324 -35.79 -16.24 35.03
CA GLY A 324 -35.09 -17.47 34.66
C GLY A 324 -33.99 -17.30 33.61
N ILE A 325 -32.85 -16.76 34.05
CA ILE A 325 -31.45 -17.16 33.76
C ILE A 325 -31.00 -17.37 32.29
N LEU A 326 -29.99 -16.57 31.97
CA LEU A 326 -29.10 -16.47 30.82
C LEU A 326 -28.20 -17.71 30.66
N GLU A 327 -27.91 -18.15 29.43
CA GLU A 327 -26.64 -18.84 29.14
C GLU A 327 -26.18 -18.57 27.69
N THR A 328 -24.87 -18.36 27.58
CA THR A 328 -24.11 -17.66 26.52
C THR A 328 -23.13 -18.62 25.83
N SER A 329 -22.95 -18.52 24.50
CA SER A 329 -21.68 -18.77 23.76
C SER A 329 -21.97 -18.67 22.24
N SER A 330 -21.43 -17.77 21.41
CA SER A 330 -20.05 -17.41 21.03
C SER A 330 -19.39 -18.27 19.92
N TRP A 331 -19.43 -17.75 18.69
CA TRP A 331 -18.45 -17.76 17.56
C TRP A 331 -17.86 -19.08 16.98
N LYS A 332 -17.99 -19.30 15.65
CA LYS A 332 -16.88 -19.32 14.65
C LYS A 332 -17.31 -19.70 13.21
N VAL A 333 -16.50 -19.20 12.28
CA VAL A 333 -16.52 -19.14 10.80
C VAL A 333 -16.01 -20.45 10.16
N VAL A 334 -16.31 -20.74 8.87
CA VAL A 334 -15.35 -21.16 7.81
C VAL A 334 -16.05 -21.41 6.45
N THR A 335 -15.42 -20.90 5.40
CA THR A 335 -15.62 -21.11 3.97
C THR A 335 -14.94 -22.38 3.44
N GLU A 336 -15.57 -23.12 2.53
CA GLU A 336 -14.89 -24.01 1.57
C GLU A 336 -15.68 -24.11 0.25
N LYS A 337 -14.97 -24.17 -0.89
CA LYS A 337 -15.51 -24.47 -2.24
C LYS A 337 -15.26 -25.94 -2.58
N PRO A 338 -16.10 -26.57 -3.41
CA PRO A 338 -15.56 -27.18 -4.64
C PRO A 338 -16.46 -27.09 -5.91
N LYS A 339 -15.87 -27.54 -7.03
CA LYS A 339 -16.29 -27.43 -8.45
C LYS A 339 -17.51 -28.29 -8.88
N ARG A 340 -18.14 -27.83 -9.99
CA ARG A 340 -18.98 -28.48 -11.05
C ARG A 340 -19.39 -29.96 -10.89
N ASN A 341 -20.70 -30.23 -11.02
CA ASN A 341 -21.29 -31.14 -12.03
C ASN A 341 -22.82 -30.98 -12.12
N ALA A 342 -23.37 -31.41 -13.25
CA ALA A 342 -24.70 -31.09 -13.78
C ALA A 342 -25.87 -31.91 -13.19
N THR A 343 -27.08 -31.54 -13.66
CA THR A 343 -28.37 -32.26 -13.72
C THR A 343 -29.34 -32.18 -12.52
N SER A 344 -30.36 -31.34 -12.71
CA SER A 344 -31.82 -31.51 -12.48
C SER A 344 -32.32 -32.33 -11.28
N VAL A 345 -33.24 -31.74 -10.49
CA VAL A 345 -34.54 -32.29 -9.95
C VAL A 345 -35.03 -31.37 -8.80
N PRO A 346 -36.35 -31.24 -8.52
CA PRO A 346 -37.00 -29.99 -8.16
C PRO A 346 -37.11 -29.72 -6.65
N SER A 347 -37.59 -28.51 -6.34
CA SER A 347 -37.97 -27.99 -5.02
C SER A 347 -38.84 -28.96 -4.21
N GLU A 348 -38.43 -29.23 -2.96
CA GLU A 348 -39.35 -29.35 -1.83
C GLU A 348 -38.63 -29.18 -0.47
N GLN A 349 -39.03 -28.10 0.22
CA GLN A 349 -39.23 -27.97 1.68
C GLN A 349 -38.17 -28.53 2.65
N LEU A 350 -37.30 -27.65 3.15
CA LEU A 350 -36.69 -27.76 4.49
C LEU A 350 -36.75 -26.40 5.22
N LEU A 351 -37.12 -26.50 6.50
CA LEU A 351 -37.59 -25.49 7.45
C LEU A 351 -36.68 -24.26 7.66
N PRO A 352 -37.25 -23.11 8.14
CA PRO A 352 -36.47 -21.91 8.44
C PRO A 352 -35.58 -22.15 9.67
N VAL A 353 -34.26 -22.14 9.48
CA VAL A 353 -33.30 -22.07 10.59
C VAL A 353 -33.35 -20.65 11.16
N LYS A 354 -33.95 -20.51 12.36
CA LYS A 354 -33.93 -19.29 13.15
C LYS A 354 -32.49 -18.89 13.47
N GLU A 355 -32.08 -17.72 13.00
CA GLU A 355 -30.86 -17.04 13.46
C GLU A 355 -30.90 -16.84 14.98
N ALA A 356 -29.79 -17.17 15.64
CA ALA A 356 -29.62 -16.96 17.07
C ALA A 356 -29.56 -15.46 17.38
N THR A 357 -30.59 -14.94 18.05
CA THR A 357 -30.68 -13.58 18.59
C THR A 357 -29.55 -13.32 19.60
N LEU A 358 -28.61 -12.45 19.25
CA LEU A 358 -27.73 -11.78 20.23
C LEU A 358 -28.58 -11.06 21.30
N PRO A 359 -28.11 -10.94 22.56
CA PRO A 359 -28.85 -10.20 23.58
C PRO A 359 -28.84 -8.70 23.22
N ASP A 360 -30.02 -8.22 22.84
CA ASP A 360 -30.30 -6.84 22.43
C ASP A 360 -30.14 -5.90 23.63
N PHE A 361 -28.94 -5.34 23.86
CA PHE A 361 -28.73 -4.27 24.84
C PHE A 361 -29.49 -3.05 24.33
N ARG A 362 -30.70 -2.85 24.88
CA ARG A 362 -31.73 -1.92 24.40
C ARG A 362 -31.40 -0.42 24.54
N TRP A 363 -30.13 -0.03 24.73
CA TRP A 363 -29.75 1.39 24.66
C TRP A 363 -30.10 1.97 23.27
N ARG A 364 -29.97 1.17 22.21
CA ARG A 364 -30.38 1.55 20.85
C ARG A 364 -31.90 1.76 20.75
N ASN A 365 -32.71 1.05 21.53
CA ASN A 365 -34.15 1.27 21.61
C ASN A 365 -34.50 2.62 22.30
N ALA A 366 -33.63 3.17 23.16
CA ALA A 366 -33.82 4.53 23.69
C ALA A 366 -33.69 5.61 22.61
N PHE A 367 -32.91 5.33 21.56
CA PHE A 367 -32.80 6.20 20.38
C PHE A 367 -33.86 5.90 19.31
N LYS A 368 -34.73 4.88 19.46
CA LYS A 368 -35.85 4.68 18.50
C LYS A 368 -36.87 5.82 18.53
N GLU A 369 -37.08 6.46 19.68
CA GLU A 369 -37.92 7.66 19.75
C GLU A 369 -37.29 8.86 19.03
N VAL A 370 -35.96 8.87 18.89
CA VAL A 370 -35.18 9.89 18.18
C VAL A 370 -34.90 9.51 16.73
N SER A 371 -34.97 8.22 16.38
CA SER A 371 -34.63 7.71 15.04
C SER A 371 -35.59 8.21 13.98
N LEU A 372 -36.90 8.21 14.26
CA LEU A 372 -37.93 8.71 13.35
C LEU A 372 -37.79 10.24 13.12
N PRO A 373 -37.66 11.09 14.17
CA PRO A 373 -37.34 12.50 14.00
C PRO A 373 -36.02 12.76 13.27
N VAL A 374 -34.95 12.03 13.58
CA VAL A 374 -33.65 12.18 12.91
C VAL A 374 -33.74 11.75 11.45
N ALA A 375 -34.42 10.65 11.15
CA ALA A 375 -34.66 10.19 9.79
C ALA A 375 -35.46 11.23 8.99
N HIS A 376 -36.53 11.78 9.56
CA HIS A 376 -37.30 12.85 8.94
C HIS A 376 -36.48 14.14 8.75
N CYS A 377 -35.65 14.51 9.73
CA CYS A 377 -34.74 15.65 9.63
C CYS A 377 -33.68 15.46 8.54
N ILE A 378 -33.14 14.26 8.37
CA ILE A 378 -32.20 13.95 7.28
C ILE A 378 -32.89 14.17 5.95
N THR A 379 -34.05 13.55 5.74
CA THR A 379 -34.81 13.72 4.49
C THR A 379 -35.15 15.19 4.23
N ALA A 380 -35.69 15.89 5.23
CA ALA A 380 -36.06 17.31 5.11
C ALA A 380 -34.84 18.20 4.86
N ALA A 381 -33.72 17.99 5.55
CA ALA A 381 -32.51 18.79 5.36
C ALA A 381 -31.85 18.54 4.00
N THR A 382 -31.83 17.30 3.53
CA THR A 382 -31.30 16.92 2.21
C THR A 382 -32.18 17.48 1.09
N GLU A 383 -33.51 17.39 1.21
CA GLU A 383 -34.46 17.95 0.24
C GLU A 383 -34.44 19.49 0.25
N ASP A 384 -34.44 20.15 1.41
CA ASP A 384 -34.37 21.62 1.52
C ASP A 384 -33.04 22.17 0.97
N PHE A 385 -31.91 21.53 1.28
CA PHE A 385 -30.62 21.95 0.73
C PHE A 385 -30.55 21.79 -0.79
N SER A 386 -30.95 20.62 -1.31
CA SER A 386 -30.93 20.37 -2.76
C SER A 386 -31.87 21.31 -3.52
N THR A 387 -33.07 21.57 -2.99
CA THR A 387 -34.01 22.53 -3.62
C THR A 387 -33.48 23.96 -3.60
N LYS A 388 -32.83 24.40 -2.52
CA LYS A 388 -32.15 25.72 -2.45
C LYS A 388 -31.04 25.86 -3.49
N ILE A 389 -30.16 24.86 -3.62
CA ILE A 389 -29.07 24.88 -4.60
C ILE A 389 -29.63 24.85 -6.04
N LEU A 390 -30.63 24.02 -6.31
CA LEU A 390 -31.29 23.98 -7.62
C LEU A 390 -32.03 25.30 -7.91
N GLN A 391 -32.63 25.96 -6.93
CA GLN A 391 -33.27 27.25 -7.13
C GLN A 391 -32.24 28.37 -7.37
N GLN A 392 -31.12 28.33 -6.64
CA GLN A 392 -29.99 29.24 -6.86
C GLN A 392 -29.45 29.11 -8.28
N GLU A 393 -29.19 27.89 -8.75
CA GLU A 393 -28.72 27.63 -10.12
C GLU A 393 -29.71 28.15 -11.18
N GLN A 394 -31.01 28.00 -10.94
CA GLN A 394 -32.04 28.52 -11.84
C GLN A 394 -32.07 30.05 -11.87
N ASN A 395 -31.88 30.70 -10.71
CA ASN A 395 -31.81 32.16 -10.61
C ASN A 395 -30.56 32.69 -11.32
N GLU A 396 -29.39 32.09 -11.05
CA GLU A 396 -28.13 32.40 -11.73
C GLU A 396 -28.31 32.29 -13.24
N ARG A 397 -28.89 31.18 -13.71
CA ARG A 397 -29.19 30.98 -15.13
C ARG A 397 -30.09 32.07 -15.72
N SER A 398 -31.15 32.47 -15.00
CA SER A 398 -32.09 33.50 -15.49
C SER A 398 -31.47 34.89 -15.55
N SER A 399 -30.45 35.15 -14.71
CA SER A 399 -29.71 36.41 -14.65
C SER A 399 -28.53 36.48 -15.61
N ALA A 400 -27.97 35.32 -16.00
CA ALA A 400 -26.78 35.24 -16.84
C ALA A 400 -27.08 35.64 -18.29
N VAL A 401 -26.26 36.55 -18.83
CA VAL A 401 -26.31 36.98 -20.24
C VAL A 401 -25.90 35.84 -21.18
N THR A 402 -24.99 34.97 -20.73
CA THR A 402 -24.53 33.78 -21.44
C THR A 402 -25.18 32.53 -20.85
N TYR A 403 -25.55 31.58 -21.72
CA TYR A 403 -26.15 30.30 -21.33
C TYR A 403 -25.11 29.31 -20.77
N ALA A 404 -23.90 29.77 -20.43
CA ALA A 404 -22.80 28.91 -20.00
C ALA A 404 -23.02 28.35 -18.59
N MET A 405 -22.63 27.09 -18.37
CA MET A 405 -22.67 26.46 -17.05
C MET A 405 -21.45 26.82 -16.19
N ASN A 406 -21.67 27.00 -14.89
CA ASN A 406 -20.60 27.16 -13.90
C ASN A 406 -19.92 25.81 -13.62
N LEU A 407 -18.60 25.76 -13.78
CA LEU A 407 -17.78 24.53 -13.74
C LEU A 407 -16.84 24.50 -12.53
N VAL A 408 -16.59 23.30 -11.99
CA VAL A 408 -15.61 23.01 -10.93
C VAL A 408 -14.73 21.82 -11.34
N ASN A 409 -13.44 21.84 -10.96
CA ASN A 409 -12.52 20.72 -11.18
C ASN A 409 -12.72 19.64 -10.12
N VAL A 410 -12.88 18.38 -10.55
CA VAL A 410 -13.18 17.24 -9.66
C VAL A 410 -11.98 16.88 -8.75
N GLN A 411 -10.74 17.07 -9.22
CA GLN A 411 -9.51 16.79 -8.45
C GLN A 411 -9.38 17.61 -7.16
N GLN A 412 -10.16 18.69 -7.00
CA GLN A 412 -10.18 19.51 -5.78
C GLN A 412 -11.24 19.06 -4.77
N VAL A 413 -12.20 18.22 -5.17
CA VAL A 413 -13.43 17.94 -4.39
C VAL A 413 -13.49 16.49 -3.90
N TRP A 414 -12.92 15.54 -4.64
CA TRP A 414 -13.10 14.10 -4.41
C TRP A 414 -11.76 13.35 -4.28
N GLN A 415 -10.91 13.75 -3.31
CA GLN A 415 -9.55 13.22 -3.13
C GLN A 415 -9.49 11.87 -2.37
N ASP A 416 -10.53 11.54 -1.58
CA ASP A 416 -10.46 10.42 -0.62
C ASP A 416 -11.02 9.07 -1.13
N SER A 417 -11.58 9.01 -2.35
CA SER A 417 -12.21 7.80 -2.90
C SER A 417 -11.36 7.11 -3.98
N HIS A 418 -10.35 6.34 -3.55
CA HIS A 418 -9.49 5.51 -4.43
C HIS A 418 -10.20 4.35 -5.19
N VAL A 419 -11.54 4.38 -5.32
CA VAL A 419 -12.33 3.26 -5.84
C VAL A 419 -12.55 3.34 -7.36
N VAL A 420 -12.50 4.53 -7.96
CA VAL A 420 -12.74 4.72 -9.41
C VAL A 420 -11.43 4.98 -10.15
N PRO A 421 -11.11 4.23 -11.23
CA PRO A 421 -9.92 4.48 -12.06
C PRO A 421 -9.88 5.91 -12.61
N GLU A 422 -8.71 6.55 -12.65
CA GLU A 422 -8.55 7.91 -13.19
C GLU A 422 -9.05 8.06 -14.63
N GLU A 423 -8.99 6.99 -15.43
CA GLU A 423 -9.46 6.98 -16.82
C GLU A 423 -10.98 7.18 -16.95
N ASP A 424 -11.72 6.84 -15.91
CA ASP A 424 -13.18 6.97 -15.85
C ASP A 424 -13.60 8.24 -15.09
N GLN A 425 -12.69 8.91 -14.38
CA GLN A 425 -13.04 10.08 -13.59
C GLN A 425 -13.28 11.34 -14.45
N PRO A 426 -14.38 12.08 -14.24
CA PRO A 426 -14.63 13.34 -14.92
C PRO A 426 -13.67 14.43 -14.45
N LYS A 427 -13.29 15.35 -15.35
CA LYS A 427 -12.33 16.43 -15.03
C LYS A 427 -13.01 17.67 -14.51
N LYS A 428 -14.08 18.10 -15.20
CA LYS A 428 -14.90 19.26 -14.81
C LYS A 428 -16.37 18.88 -14.76
N ILE A 429 -17.08 19.36 -13.75
CA ILE A 429 -18.50 19.10 -13.54
C ILE A 429 -19.24 20.40 -13.23
N ALA A 430 -20.57 20.38 -13.34
CA ALA A 430 -21.41 21.50 -12.96
C ALA A 430 -21.34 21.74 -11.44
N LYS A 431 -21.08 23.00 -11.05
CA LYS A 431 -20.89 23.41 -9.64
C LYS A 431 -22.04 22.96 -8.74
N PHE A 432 -23.28 23.21 -9.14
CA PHE A 432 -24.45 22.87 -8.33
C PHE A 432 -24.55 21.37 -8.00
N CYS A 433 -24.10 20.49 -8.90
CA CYS A 433 -24.06 19.05 -8.64
C CYS A 433 -22.95 18.70 -7.66
N SER A 434 -21.78 19.34 -7.77
CA SER A 434 -20.67 19.19 -6.82
C SER A 434 -21.14 19.53 -5.41
N ASP A 435 -21.76 20.70 -5.23
CA ASP A 435 -22.23 21.20 -3.93
C ASP A 435 -23.28 20.25 -3.30
N ILE A 436 -24.16 19.67 -4.12
CA ILE A 436 -25.17 18.70 -3.66
C ILE A 436 -24.52 17.37 -3.25
N MET A 437 -23.60 16.84 -4.06
CA MET A 437 -22.96 15.55 -3.78
C MET A 437 -22.05 15.63 -2.54
N GLU A 438 -21.28 16.70 -2.39
CA GLU A 438 -20.47 16.96 -1.19
C GLU A 438 -21.36 16.97 0.07
N LYS A 439 -22.55 17.58 -0.02
CA LYS A 439 -23.50 17.56 1.10
C LYS A 439 -23.99 16.16 1.43
N LEU A 440 -24.26 15.31 0.43
CA LEU A 440 -24.64 13.91 0.65
C LEU A 440 -23.49 13.11 1.28
N ASP A 441 -22.25 13.35 0.86
CA ASP A 441 -21.07 12.70 1.42
C ASP A 441 -20.90 13.02 2.92
N THR A 442 -21.21 14.25 3.37
CA THR A 442 -21.18 14.59 4.81
C THR A 442 -22.18 13.78 5.65
N MET A 443 -23.26 13.27 5.04
CA MET A 443 -24.30 12.50 5.72
C MET A 443 -24.10 10.99 5.60
N LEU A 444 -23.24 10.52 4.69
CA LEU A 444 -22.97 9.11 4.44
C LEU A 444 -22.44 8.34 5.68
N PRO A 445 -21.51 8.89 6.50
CA PRO A 445 -21.03 8.19 7.71
C PRO A 445 -22.15 7.83 8.67
N LEU A 446 -23.18 8.67 8.79
CA LEU A 446 -24.35 8.40 9.63
C LEU A 446 -25.16 7.21 9.10
N ALA A 447 -25.35 7.12 7.78
CA ALA A 447 -26.02 5.98 7.16
C ALA A 447 -25.23 4.68 7.29
N LEU A 448 -23.89 4.75 7.23
CA LEU A 448 -23.00 3.60 7.43
C LEU A 448 -22.95 3.14 8.89
N ALA A 449 -23.06 4.05 9.86
CA ALA A 449 -23.15 3.71 11.28
C ALA A 449 -24.50 3.04 11.64
N CYS A 450 -25.56 3.28 10.85
CA CYS A 450 -26.90 2.72 11.04
C CYS A 450 -27.12 1.40 10.28
N ARG A 451 -26.10 0.52 10.20
CA ARG A 451 -26.19 -0.78 9.52
C ARG A 451 -26.99 -1.84 10.30
N ASP A 452 -27.07 -1.71 11.62
CA ASP A 452 -27.79 -2.64 12.49
C ASP A 452 -29.33 -2.49 12.35
N ASP A 453 -30.08 -3.59 12.55
CA ASP A 453 -31.55 -3.65 12.41
C ASP A 453 -32.33 -2.62 13.25
N SER A 454 -31.69 -2.06 14.28
CA SER A 454 -32.31 -1.10 15.21
C SER A 454 -32.47 0.33 14.65
N PHE A 455 -31.71 0.71 13.60
CA PHE A 455 -31.75 2.04 12.98
C PHE A 455 -31.93 2.01 11.45
N GLN A 456 -32.49 0.90 10.93
CA GLN A 456 -32.74 0.73 9.51
C GLN A 456 -33.57 1.88 8.90
N GLU A 457 -34.43 2.51 9.70
CA GLU A 457 -35.25 3.66 9.28
C GLU A 457 -34.42 4.89 8.90
N ILE A 458 -33.33 5.19 9.62
CA ILE A 458 -32.43 6.31 9.29
C ILE A 458 -31.74 6.05 7.95
N ARG A 459 -31.25 4.82 7.74
CA ARG A 459 -30.63 4.40 6.49
C ARG A 459 -31.63 4.39 5.33
N ALA A 460 -32.85 3.89 5.54
CA ALA A 460 -33.90 3.87 4.53
C ALA A 460 -34.31 5.28 4.09
N ASN A 461 -34.49 6.20 5.04
CA ASN A 461 -34.83 7.59 4.76
C ASN A 461 -33.67 8.36 4.09
N PHE A 462 -32.42 8.09 4.47
CA PHE A 462 -31.26 8.62 3.75
C PHE A 462 -31.22 8.12 2.30
N VAL A 463 -31.42 6.82 2.07
CA VAL A 463 -31.48 6.22 0.72
C VAL A 463 -32.62 6.84 -0.08
N GLU A 464 -33.81 6.99 0.51
CA GLU A 464 -34.96 7.61 -0.15
C GLU A 464 -34.68 9.08 -0.52
N ALA A 465 -34.12 9.86 0.41
CA ALA A 465 -33.73 11.24 0.17
C ALA A 465 -32.70 11.35 -0.96
N CYS A 466 -31.68 10.50 -0.94
CA CYS A 466 -30.69 10.36 -2.01
C CYS A 466 -31.35 10.03 -3.37
N CYS A 467 -32.30 9.09 -3.43
CA CYS A 467 -33.03 8.77 -4.66
C CYS A 467 -33.88 9.95 -5.17
N LYS A 468 -34.52 10.71 -4.28
CA LYS A 468 -35.28 11.92 -4.64
C LYS A 468 -34.37 13.01 -5.17
N VAL A 469 -33.25 13.28 -4.49
CA VAL A 469 -32.24 14.24 -4.95
C VAL A 469 -31.67 13.83 -6.30
N ALA A 470 -31.31 12.56 -6.49
CA ALA A 470 -30.84 12.03 -7.77
C ALA A 470 -31.87 12.27 -8.89
N THR A 471 -33.16 12.08 -8.59
CA THR A 471 -34.23 12.32 -9.56
C THR A 471 -34.40 13.81 -9.88
N ALA A 472 -34.31 14.69 -8.86
CA ALA A 472 -34.41 16.13 -9.04
C ALA A 472 -33.21 16.70 -9.83
N VAL A 473 -32.00 16.24 -9.52
CA VAL A 473 -30.78 16.61 -10.26
C VAL A 473 -30.88 16.13 -11.71
N LEU A 474 -31.30 14.88 -11.94
CA LEU A 474 -31.49 14.36 -13.29
C LEU A 474 -32.51 15.19 -14.09
N ALA A 475 -33.65 15.56 -13.48
CA ALA A 475 -34.65 16.40 -14.13
C ALA A 475 -34.06 17.77 -14.53
N ARG A 476 -33.27 18.40 -13.65
CA ARG A 476 -32.59 19.67 -13.97
C ARG A 476 -31.58 19.51 -15.11
N LEU A 477 -30.78 18.44 -15.11
CA LEU A 477 -29.85 18.16 -16.21
C LEU A 477 -30.58 17.95 -17.54
N GLN A 478 -31.74 17.27 -17.52
CA GLN A 478 -32.59 17.10 -18.70
C GLN A 478 -33.20 18.41 -19.21
N GLU A 479 -33.62 19.31 -18.31
CA GLU A 479 -34.08 20.65 -18.68
C GLU A 479 -32.99 21.45 -19.39
N ARG A 480 -31.77 21.44 -18.83
CA ARG A 480 -30.61 22.10 -19.44
C ARG A 480 -30.23 21.48 -20.78
N GLY A 481 -30.37 20.17 -20.94
CA GLY A 481 -30.16 19.48 -22.21
C GLY A 481 -31.10 19.95 -23.33
N LYS A 482 -32.34 20.33 -23.01
CA LYS A 482 -33.33 20.83 -24.00
C LYS A 482 -32.99 22.22 -24.56
N GLU A 483 -32.13 22.99 -23.89
CA GLU A 483 -31.71 24.32 -24.36
C GLU A 483 -30.72 24.22 -25.54
N PHE A 484 -30.04 23.08 -25.68
CA PHE A 484 -29.15 22.77 -26.79
C PHE A 484 -29.94 22.17 -27.98
N PRO A 485 -29.60 22.49 -29.25
CA PRO A 485 -28.53 23.39 -29.73
C PRO A 485 -28.96 24.85 -29.89
N SER A 486 -30.22 25.19 -29.61
CA SER A 486 -30.82 26.48 -30.01
C SER A 486 -30.32 27.70 -29.24
N ARG A 487 -29.99 27.54 -27.94
CA ARG A 487 -29.61 28.66 -27.06
C ARG A 487 -28.31 28.40 -26.28
N ALA A 488 -27.98 27.14 -26.04
CA ALA A 488 -26.80 26.73 -25.28
C ALA A 488 -25.64 26.29 -26.20
N PRO A 489 -24.37 26.55 -25.82
CA PRO A 489 -23.20 26.07 -26.55
C PRO A 489 -22.98 24.57 -26.38
N LEU A 490 -22.19 23.96 -27.27
CA LEU A 490 -21.80 22.54 -27.20
C LEU A 490 -21.06 22.17 -25.90
N THR A 491 -20.30 23.11 -25.33
CA THR A 491 -19.61 22.94 -24.05
C THR A 491 -20.56 22.59 -22.90
N ASN A 492 -21.81 23.06 -22.92
CA ASN A 492 -22.81 22.66 -21.95
C ASN A 492 -23.17 21.18 -22.08
N LEU A 493 -23.26 20.64 -23.31
CA LEU A 493 -23.57 19.23 -23.52
C LEU A 493 -22.44 18.34 -23.01
N HIS A 494 -21.18 18.73 -23.22
CA HIS A 494 -20.01 18.06 -22.62
C HIS A 494 -20.08 18.12 -21.08
N THR A 495 -20.46 19.26 -20.52
CA THR A 495 -20.61 19.45 -19.07
C THR A 495 -21.72 18.58 -18.48
N LEU A 496 -22.87 18.51 -19.15
CA LEU A 496 -24.00 17.66 -18.75
C LEU A 496 -23.59 16.18 -18.75
N LEU A 497 -22.88 15.74 -19.78
CA LEU A 497 -22.37 14.39 -19.90
C LEU A 497 -21.38 14.06 -18.77
N SER A 498 -20.38 14.92 -18.55
CA SER A 498 -19.41 14.78 -17.46
C SER A 498 -20.10 14.72 -16.08
N THR A 499 -21.06 15.62 -15.85
CA THR A 499 -21.81 15.70 -14.60
C THR A 499 -22.69 14.46 -14.39
N ALA A 500 -23.32 13.93 -15.44
CA ALA A 500 -24.10 12.70 -15.36
C ALA A 500 -23.22 11.50 -15.00
N VAL A 501 -22.02 11.39 -15.58
CA VAL A 501 -21.03 10.35 -15.23
C VAL A 501 -20.59 10.47 -13.77
N TYR A 502 -20.30 11.69 -13.31
CA TYR A 502 -19.92 11.95 -11.91
C TYR A 502 -20.99 11.46 -10.92
N VAL A 503 -22.25 11.80 -11.17
CA VAL A 503 -23.37 11.40 -10.30
C VAL A 503 -23.60 9.88 -10.38
N PHE A 504 -23.50 9.27 -11.56
CA PHE A 504 -23.54 7.82 -11.72
C PHE A 504 -22.46 7.11 -10.88
N GLN A 505 -21.23 7.62 -10.90
CA GLN A 505 -20.11 7.07 -10.12
C GLN A 505 -20.33 7.22 -8.61
N HIS A 506 -20.83 8.37 -8.16
CA HIS A 506 -21.19 8.60 -6.75
C HIS A 506 -22.21 7.60 -6.24
N PHE A 507 -23.33 7.42 -6.94
CA PHE A 507 -24.36 6.48 -6.50
C PHE A 507 -23.92 5.02 -6.61
N THR A 508 -23.04 4.69 -7.57
CA THR A 508 -22.42 3.36 -7.63
C THR A 508 -21.48 3.13 -6.44
N HIS A 509 -20.75 4.16 -6.01
CA HIS A 509 -19.93 4.12 -4.81
C HIS A 509 -20.77 3.94 -3.54
N PHE A 510 -21.86 4.70 -3.39
CA PHE A 510 -22.81 4.53 -2.28
C PHE A 510 -23.41 3.12 -2.26
N ASP A 511 -23.77 2.57 -3.43
CA ASP A 511 -24.28 1.21 -3.55
C ASP A 511 -23.24 0.18 -3.07
N ASN A 512 -21.97 0.34 -3.44
CA ASN A 512 -20.90 -0.54 -2.99
C ASN A 512 -20.63 -0.45 -1.48
N LEU A 513 -20.68 0.74 -0.90
CA LEU A 513 -20.50 0.94 0.54
C LEU A 513 -21.69 0.47 1.37
N LEU A 514 -22.91 0.53 0.83
CA LEU A 514 -24.13 0.17 1.56
C LEU A 514 -24.59 -1.27 1.29
N LYS A 515 -23.91 -2.05 0.43
CA LYS A 515 -24.21 -3.46 0.16
C LYS A 515 -24.02 -4.34 1.41
N GLU A 516 -25.05 -5.14 1.70
CA GLU A 516 -24.97 -6.32 2.58
C GLU A 516 -24.74 -7.58 1.73
N ASN A 517 -24.03 -8.58 2.28
CA ASN A 517 -23.43 -9.72 1.56
C ASN A 517 -24.32 -10.55 0.61
N THR A 518 -25.64 -10.33 0.52
CA THR A 518 -26.55 -11.04 -0.40
C THR A 518 -27.78 -10.25 -0.92
N LYS A 519 -27.86 -8.91 -0.76
CA LYS A 519 -29.06 -8.14 -1.20
C LYS A 519 -28.89 -7.41 -2.55
N LYS A 520 -30.01 -7.21 -3.25
CA LYS A 520 -30.13 -6.42 -4.50
C LYS A 520 -29.52 -5.01 -4.32
N PRO A 521 -28.93 -4.41 -5.38
CA PRO A 521 -28.39 -3.05 -5.33
C PRO A 521 -29.44 -2.04 -4.86
N ILE A 522 -29.07 -1.22 -3.87
CA ILE A 522 -29.93 -0.25 -3.17
C ILE A 522 -30.26 0.93 -4.09
N PHE A 523 -29.28 1.41 -4.85
CA PHE A 523 -29.44 2.54 -5.78
C PHE A 523 -29.66 2.12 -7.23
N LEU A 524 -30.22 0.92 -7.47
CA LEU A 524 -30.40 0.37 -8.82
C LEU A 524 -31.11 1.33 -9.78
N VAL A 525 -32.21 1.94 -9.33
CA VAL A 525 -33.06 2.79 -10.19
C VAL A 525 -32.35 4.09 -10.59
N PRO A 526 -31.78 4.90 -9.67
CA PRO A 526 -30.95 6.04 -10.06
C PRO A 526 -29.80 5.66 -10.99
N VAL A 527 -29.04 4.62 -10.66
CA VAL A 527 -27.88 4.17 -11.46
C VAL A 527 -28.29 3.82 -12.89
N GLN A 528 -29.38 3.09 -13.08
CA GLN A 528 -29.91 2.76 -14.41
C GLN A 528 -30.36 4.00 -15.19
N ARG A 529 -31.10 4.91 -14.56
CA ARG A 529 -31.58 6.14 -15.23
C ARG A 529 -30.45 7.05 -15.66
N TYR A 530 -29.42 7.20 -14.82
CA TYR A 530 -28.23 7.97 -15.19
C TYR A 530 -27.44 7.29 -16.30
N GLN A 531 -27.31 5.95 -16.30
CA GLN A 531 -26.66 5.22 -17.39
C GLN A 531 -27.39 5.43 -18.74
N GLU A 532 -28.71 5.32 -18.76
CA GLU A 532 -29.52 5.59 -19.96
C GLU A 532 -29.36 7.04 -20.44
N PHE A 533 -29.33 8.00 -19.51
CA PHE A 533 -29.12 9.41 -19.82
C PHE A 533 -27.71 9.69 -20.36
N ILE A 534 -26.66 9.09 -19.78
CA ILE A 534 -25.28 9.16 -20.29
C ILE A 534 -25.21 8.64 -21.72
N ASN A 535 -25.79 7.46 -22.00
CA ASN A 535 -25.82 6.89 -23.35
C ASN A 535 -26.53 7.81 -24.35
N THR A 536 -27.64 8.42 -23.92
CA THR A 536 -28.40 9.37 -24.74
C THR A 536 -27.58 10.63 -25.03
N LEU A 537 -26.93 11.21 -24.02
CA LEU A 537 -26.09 12.40 -24.17
C LEU A 537 -24.86 12.11 -25.03
N GLN A 538 -24.19 10.97 -24.84
CA GLN A 538 -23.06 10.54 -25.67
C GLN A 538 -23.48 10.45 -27.14
N PHE A 539 -24.61 9.81 -27.44
CA PHE A 539 -25.15 9.76 -28.79
C PHE A 539 -25.43 11.16 -29.33
N GLN A 540 -26.08 12.03 -28.56
CA GLN A 540 -26.40 13.41 -28.98
C GLN A 540 -25.15 14.23 -29.29
N VAL A 541 -24.08 14.14 -28.49
CA VAL A 541 -22.79 14.82 -28.74
C VAL A 541 -22.20 14.33 -30.05
N THR A 542 -22.02 13.02 -30.20
CA THR A 542 -21.39 12.42 -31.40
C THR A 542 -22.19 12.75 -32.66
N ASP A 543 -23.51 12.58 -32.62
CA ASP A 543 -24.41 12.79 -33.74
C ASP A 543 -24.51 14.27 -34.15
N TYR A 544 -24.48 15.19 -33.18
CA TYR A 544 -24.38 16.63 -33.46
C TYR A 544 -23.05 16.96 -34.15
N CYS A 545 -21.92 16.53 -33.60
CA CYS A 545 -20.60 16.81 -34.19
C CYS A 545 -20.49 16.28 -35.63
N VAL A 546 -20.95 15.05 -35.88
CA VAL A 546 -20.98 14.46 -37.23
C VAL A 546 -21.87 15.25 -38.17
N ARG A 547 -23.06 15.69 -37.72
CA ARG A 547 -23.95 16.52 -38.54
C ARG A 547 -23.34 17.88 -38.87
N VAL A 548 -22.72 18.55 -37.91
CA VAL A 548 -22.04 19.84 -38.13
C VAL A 548 -20.93 19.67 -39.17
N CYS A 549 -20.11 18.62 -39.04
CA CYS A 549 -19.13 18.26 -40.06
C CYS A 549 -19.79 18.04 -41.42
N ALA A 550 -20.80 17.18 -41.51
CA ALA A 550 -21.41 16.77 -42.77
C ALA A 550 -22.19 17.88 -43.50
N THR A 551 -22.86 18.76 -42.75
CA THR A 551 -23.85 19.72 -43.29
C THR A 551 -23.39 21.17 -43.26
N SER A 552 -22.40 21.52 -42.42
CA SER A 552 -21.94 22.91 -42.29
C SER A 552 -20.49 23.07 -42.69
N ILE A 553 -19.58 22.27 -42.12
CA ILE A 553 -18.13 22.44 -42.33
C ILE A 553 -17.70 21.90 -43.69
N LEU A 554 -18.13 20.68 -44.00
CA LEU A 554 -17.72 19.99 -45.21
C LEU A 554 -18.55 20.39 -46.43
N GLN A 555 -19.52 21.31 -46.30
CA GLN A 555 -20.32 21.82 -47.41
C GLN A 555 -19.72 23.15 -47.90
N ASP A 556 -18.75 23.07 -48.80
CA ASP A 556 -18.18 24.24 -49.47
C ASP A 556 -18.33 24.13 -50.99
N ALA A 557 -19.19 24.96 -51.57
CA ALA A 557 -19.55 24.86 -52.98
C ALA A 557 -18.34 25.05 -53.92
N GLU A 558 -17.40 25.92 -53.57
CA GLU A 558 -16.22 26.20 -54.39
C GLU A 558 -15.20 25.05 -54.36
N SER A 559 -14.97 24.45 -53.18
CA SER A 559 -14.10 23.26 -53.05
C SER A 559 -14.65 22.05 -53.80
N HIS A 560 -15.99 21.91 -53.92
CA HIS A 560 -16.63 20.71 -54.50
C HIS A 560 -17.05 20.85 -55.97
N HIS A 561 -16.75 21.98 -56.61
CA HIS A 561 -16.99 22.18 -58.05
C HIS A 561 -15.89 21.50 -58.89
N TRP A 562 -15.92 20.16 -58.93
CA TRP A 562 -14.87 19.34 -59.53
C TRP A 562 -14.75 19.50 -61.05
N ASP A 563 -15.81 19.95 -61.73
CA ASP A 563 -15.88 20.12 -63.18
C ASP A 563 -15.42 21.50 -63.69
N ASP A 564 -15.03 22.41 -62.81
CA ASP A 564 -14.49 23.71 -63.20
C ASP A 564 -13.21 23.59 -64.05
N TYR A 565 -13.11 24.41 -65.09
CA TYR A 565 -11.93 24.50 -65.95
C TYR A 565 -10.82 25.37 -65.36
N LYS A 566 -11.09 26.13 -64.29
CA LYS A 566 -10.08 26.87 -63.53
C LYS A 566 -9.40 25.96 -62.51
N ALA A 567 -8.08 26.11 -62.34
CA ALA A 567 -7.36 25.47 -61.26
C ALA A 567 -7.82 26.04 -59.91
N PHE A 568 -7.97 25.18 -58.90
CA PHE A 568 -8.33 25.61 -57.55
C PHE A 568 -7.19 26.41 -56.93
N TYR A 569 -7.35 27.73 -56.81
CA TYR A 569 -6.35 28.66 -56.24
C TYR A 569 -4.91 28.34 -56.70
N GLU A 570 -4.74 28.04 -57.98
CA GLU A 570 -3.45 27.77 -58.64
C GLU A 570 -2.60 26.64 -58.00
N GLY A 571 -3.22 25.77 -57.18
CA GLY A 571 -2.52 24.71 -56.45
C GLY A 571 -1.76 25.18 -55.21
N GLU A 572 -1.97 26.43 -54.78
CA GLU A 572 -1.26 27.02 -53.65
C GLU A 572 -1.81 26.57 -52.29
N ARG A 573 -3.07 26.09 -52.22
CA ARG A 573 -3.73 25.75 -50.95
C ARG A 573 -4.74 24.60 -51.03
N CYS A 574 -4.93 23.89 -49.93
CA CYS A 574 -5.95 22.84 -49.79
C CYS A 574 -7.36 23.42 -49.65
N SER A 575 -8.37 22.58 -49.86
CA SER A 575 -9.78 22.97 -49.74
C SER A 575 -10.08 23.57 -48.37
N PHE A 576 -10.74 24.73 -48.35
CA PHE A 576 -11.03 25.46 -47.10
C PHE A 576 -11.87 24.64 -46.12
N SER A 577 -12.82 23.85 -46.64
CA SER A 577 -13.63 22.93 -45.83
C SER A 577 -12.81 21.92 -45.03
N LEU A 578 -11.65 21.50 -45.53
CA LEU A 578 -10.75 20.58 -44.83
C LEU A 578 -9.94 21.26 -43.73
N GLN A 579 -9.53 22.52 -43.95
CA GLN A 579 -8.89 23.33 -42.91
C GLN A 579 -9.87 23.55 -41.75
N MET A 580 -11.11 23.94 -42.06
CA MET A 580 -12.17 24.10 -41.07
C MET A 580 -12.53 22.80 -40.35
N TRP A 581 -12.50 21.67 -41.06
CA TRP A 581 -12.66 20.35 -40.46
C TRP A 581 -11.54 20.03 -39.47
N HIS A 582 -10.27 20.28 -39.83
CA HIS A 582 -9.15 20.11 -38.92
C HIS A 582 -9.27 21.00 -37.67
N TYR A 583 -9.59 22.29 -37.83
CA TYR A 583 -9.80 23.20 -36.69
C TYR A 583 -10.90 22.72 -35.76
N PHE A 584 -12.02 22.26 -36.32
CA PHE A 584 -13.12 21.73 -35.53
C PHE A 584 -12.67 20.51 -34.72
N PHE A 585 -11.91 19.59 -35.31
CA PHE A 585 -11.37 18.44 -34.58
C PHE A 585 -10.37 18.83 -33.49
N CYS A 586 -9.52 19.83 -33.72
CA CYS A 586 -8.60 20.33 -32.68
C CYS A 586 -9.35 20.99 -31.51
N ALA A 587 -10.39 21.77 -31.80
CA ALA A 587 -11.25 22.39 -30.78
C ALA A 587 -12.04 21.31 -30.02
N LEU A 588 -12.63 20.36 -30.73
CA LEU A 588 -13.35 19.23 -30.13
C LEU A 588 -12.44 18.40 -29.23
N HIS A 589 -11.23 18.06 -29.70
CA HIS A 589 -10.23 17.36 -28.90
C HIS A 589 -9.91 18.12 -27.61
N HIS A 590 -9.67 19.44 -27.68
CA HIS A 590 -9.44 20.28 -26.50
C HIS A 590 -10.62 20.25 -25.51
N ASP A 591 -11.85 20.45 -25.99
CA ASP A 591 -13.04 20.48 -25.12
C ASP A 591 -13.30 19.12 -24.45
N LEU A 592 -13.18 18.03 -25.21
CA LEU A 592 -13.36 16.68 -24.67
C LEU A 592 -12.28 16.37 -23.61
N TRP A 593 -11.01 16.72 -23.88
CA TRP A 593 -9.89 16.46 -22.96
C TRP A 593 -9.92 17.35 -21.72
N THR A 594 -10.61 18.50 -21.74
CA THR A 594 -10.66 19.41 -20.59
C THR A 594 -11.84 19.15 -19.66
N ILE A 595 -12.94 18.58 -20.17
CA ILE A 595 -14.20 18.44 -19.42
C ILE A 595 -14.49 16.97 -19.07
N LEU A 596 -14.44 16.07 -20.06
CA LEU A 596 -14.95 14.70 -19.93
C LEU A 596 -13.94 13.73 -19.27
N PRO A 597 -14.41 12.55 -18.82
CA PRO A 597 -13.55 11.42 -18.52
C PRO A 597 -12.66 11.02 -19.70
N PRO A 598 -11.37 10.68 -19.46
CA PRO A 598 -10.41 10.29 -20.49
C PRO A 598 -10.92 9.24 -21.49
N LYS A 599 -11.49 8.14 -21.01
CA LYS A 599 -11.97 7.05 -21.85
C LYS A 599 -13.15 7.48 -22.73
N LEU A 600 -14.12 8.17 -22.15
CA LEU A 600 -15.31 8.65 -22.85
C LEU A 600 -14.96 9.71 -23.91
N ALA A 601 -14.00 10.60 -23.60
CA ALA A 601 -13.47 11.59 -24.52
C ALA A 601 -12.87 10.94 -25.78
N GLN A 602 -12.03 9.92 -25.59
CA GLN A 602 -11.45 9.14 -26.70
C GLN A 602 -12.51 8.43 -27.53
N GLU A 603 -13.49 7.78 -26.89
CA GLU A 603 -14.58 7.08 -27.60
C GLU A 603 -15.39 8.02 -28.49
N ILE A 604 -15.77 9.20 -27.98
CA ILE A 604 -16.52 10.21 -28.76
C ILE A 604 -15.68 10.71 -29.94
N LEU A 605 -14.42 11.07 -29.71
CA LEU A 605 -13.54 11.57 -30.77
C LEU A 605 -13.33 10.52 -31.88
N THR A 606 -13.17 9.26 -31.49
CA THR A 606 -13.05 8.11 -32.40
C THR A 606 -14.29 7.98 -33.28
N ASP A 607 -15.48 8.07 -32.69
CA ASP A 607 -16.75 7.92 -33.41
C ASP A 607 -17.01 9.06 -34.38
N VAL A 608 -16.68 10.28 -33.98
CA VAL A 608 -16.81 11.44 -34.86
C VAL A 608 -15.80 11.34 -36.01
N LEU A 609 -14.56 10.92 -35.75
CA LEU A 609 -13.53 10.75 -36.78
C LEU A 609 -13.90 9.65 -37.79
N GLU A 610 -14.27 8.47 -37.32
CA GLU A 610 -14.65 7.33 -38.18
C GLU A 610 -15.78 7.70 -39.14
N LYS A 611 -16.88 8.27 -38.62
CA LYS A 611 -18.03 8.70 -39.44
C LYS A 611 -17.66 9.81 -40.42
N CYS A 612 -16.85 10.79 -40.01
CA CYS A 612 -16.40 11.86 -40.90
C CYS A 612 -15.50 11.33 -42.03
N LEU A 613 -14.60 10.40 -41.73
CA LEU A 613 -13.74 9.77 -42.74
C LEU A 613 -14.54 8.92 -43.70
N GLY A 614 -15.57 8.20 -43.24
CA GLY A 614 -16.50 7.50 -44.12
C GLY A 614 -17.20 8.45 -45.11
N LEU A 615 -17.64 9.62 -44.65
CA LEU A 615 -18.23 10.65 -45.52
C LEU A 615 -17.24 11.20 -46.53
N LEU A 616 -16.01 11.52 -46.10
CA LEU A 616 -14.95 12.02 -46.97
C LEU A 616 -14.54 10.98 -48.01
N ALA A 617 -14.31 9.72 -47.59
CA ALA A 617 -13.98 8.61 -48.47
C ALA A 617 -15.05 8.42 -49.56
N SER A 618 -16.33 8.39 -49.16
CA SER A 618 -17.42 8.29 -50.12
C SER A 618 -17.52 9.51 -51.05
N ARG A 619 -17.17 10.70 -50.57
CA ARG A 619 -17.26 11.92 -51.37
C ARG A 619 -16.18 11.98 -52.44
N TYR A 620 -14.91 11.78 -52.06
CA TYR A 620 -13.81 11.80 -53.01
C TYR A 620 -13.89 10.64 -54.00
N ALA A 621 -14.39 9.47 -53.59
CA ALA A 621 -14.61 8.35 -54.51
C ALA A 621 -15.63 8.66 -55.62
N ARG A 622 -16.55 9.60 -55.38
CA ARG A 622 -17.57 10.07 -56.35
C ARG A 622 -17.16 11.36 -57.08
N ALA A 623 -16.01 11.94 -56.76
CA ALA A 623 -15.54 13.15 -57.40
C ALA A 623 -15.20 12.88 -58.87
N HIS A 624 -15.64 13.78 -59.74
CA HIS A 624 -15.28 13.77 -61.16
C HIS A 624 -14.45 15.02 -61.42
N PRO A 625 -13.12 15.03 -61.23
CA PRO A 625 -12.30 16.21 -61.47
C PRO A 625 -12.18 16.55 -62.96
N SER A 626 -11.98 17.82 -63.28
CA SER A 626 -11.35 18.26 -64.53
C SER A 626 -9.83 18.10 -64.42
N TYR A 627 -9.11 18.17 -65.54
CA TYR A 627 -7.64 18.12 -65.54
C TYR A 627 -7.01 19.14 -64.56
N LYS A 628 -7.57 20.35 -64.50
CA LYS A 628 -7.09 21.43 -63.62
C LYS A 628 -7.46 21.24 -62.14
N ARG A 629 -8.42 20.36 -61.83
CA ARG A 629 -8.87 20.04 -60.47
C ARG A 629 -8.26 18.72 -59.93
N THR A 630 -7.67 17.89 -60.77
CA THR A 630 -6.94 16.67 -60.35
C THR A 630 -5.87 16.92 -59.29
N PRO A 631 -5.05 18.00 -59.35
CA PRO A 631 -4.09 18.31 -58.27
C PRO A 631 -4.74 18.62 -56.92
N GLN A 632 -5.95 19.21 -56.91
CA GLN A 632 -6.70 19.49 -55.68
C GLN A 632 -7.02 18.20 -54.93
N ILE A 633 -7.42 17.12 -55.63
CA ILE A 633 -7.68 15.82 -55.00
C ILE A 633 -6.42 15.27 -54.32
N ARG A 634 -5.24 15.40 -54.94
CA ARG A 634 -3.97 14.96 -54.34
C ARG A 634 -3.69 15.72 -53.04
N LEU A 635 -3.79 17.04 -53.09
CA LEU A 635 -3.52 17.91 -51.94
C LEU A 635 -4.50 17.66 -50.79
N ASP A 636 -5.79 17.57 -51.12
CA ASP A 636 -6.87 17.35 -50.16
C ASP A 636 -6.78 16.00 -49.47
N VAL A 637 -6.65 14.90 -50.23
CA VAL A 637 -6.57 13.56 -49.65
C VAL A 637 -5.31 13.42 -48.81
N THR A 638 -4.16 13.92 -49.27
CA THR A 638 -2.93 13.92 -48.45
C THR A 638 -3.13 14.72 -47.16
N THR A 639 -3.80 15.87 -47.22
CA THR A 639 -4.13 16.68 -46.03
C THR A 639 -5.02 15.91 -45.06
N ILE A 640 -6.06 15.22 -45.53
CA ILE A 640 -6.94 14.39 -44.70
C ILE A 640 -6.13 13.29 -44.00
N LEU A 641 -5.23 12.61 -44.72
CA LEU A 641 -4.39 11.54 -44.15
C LEU A 641 -3.42 12.08 -43.09
N ILE A 642 -2.76 13.21 -43.32
CA ILE A 642 -1.88 13.86 -42.33
C ILE A 642 -2.66 14.31 -41.09
N CYS A 643 -3.82 14.93 -41.27
CA CYS A 643 -4.69 15.32 -40.15
C CYS A 643 -5.15 14.10 -39.33
N THR A 644 -5.50 13.01 -40.02
CA THR A 644 -5.94 11.76 -39.40
C THR A 644 -4.81 11.09 -38.63
N GLU A 645 -3.59 11.07 -39.17
CA GLU A 645 -2.40 10.58 -38.48
C GLU A 645 -2.22 11.27 -37.13
N ASN A 646 -2.33 12.60 -37.09
CA ASN A 646 -2.15 13.36 -35.86
C ASN A 646 -3.22 13.07 -34.81
N LEU A 647 -4.47 12.90 -35.24
CA LEU A 647 -5.57 12.53 -34.35
C LEU A 647 -5.46 11.07 -33.87
N LEU A 648 -4.87 10.18 -34.67
CA LEU A 648 -4.76 8.76 -34.36
C LEU A 648 -3.95 8.51 -33.07
N TRP A 649 -2.92 9.32 -32.80
CA TRP A 649 -2.13 9.25 -31.55
C TRP A 649 -2.97 9.56 -30.30
N SER A 650 -4.00 10.40 -30.42
CA SER A 650 -4.90 10.73 -29.31
C SER A 650 -5.99 9.67 -29.09
N ILE A 651 -6.34 8.92 -30.13
CA ILE A 651 -7.44 7.94 -30.12
C ILE A 651 -6.94 6.54 -29.71
N CYS A 652 -5.72 6.18 -30.10
CA CYS A 652 -5.15 4.86 -29.79
C CYS A 652 -4.60 4.82 -28.35
N THR A 653 -5.07 3.87 -27.55
CA THR A 653 -4.65 3.70 -26.14
C THR A 653 -3.39 2.84 -25.97
N SER A 654 -2.91 2.19 -27.03
CA SER A 654 -1.72 1.34 -27.01
C SER A 654 -1.05 1.28 -28.37
N VAL A 655 0.22 0.85 -28.37
CA VAL A 655 1.00 0.64 -29.59
C VAL A 655 0.35 -0.42 -30.50
N GLN A 656 -0.22 -1.48 -29.91
CA GLN A 656 -0.89 -2.55 -30.66
C GLN A 656 -2.13 -2.04 -31.40
N LYS A 657 -2.98 -1.22 -30.74
CA LYS A 657 -4.17 -0.65 -31.39
C LYS A 657 -3.81 0.28 -32.54
N LEU A 658 -2.70 0.99 -32.44
CA LEU A 658 -2.21 1.88 -33.49
C LEU A 658 -1.66 1.13 -34.70
N LEU A 659 -0.85 0.09 -34.46
CA LEU A 659 -0.12 -0.60 -35.54
C LEU A 659 -0.91 -1.78 -36.13
N ASN A 660 -1.49 -2.62 -35.28
CA ASN A 660 -2.17 -3.85 -35.68
C ASN A 660 -3.57 -3.93 -35.05
N PRO A 661 -4.52 -3.05 -35.42
CA PRO A 661 -5.88 -3.09 -34.90
C PRO A 661 -6.59 -4.39 -35.32
N HIS A 662 -7.22 -5.07 -34.37
CA HIS A 662 -7.98 -6.29 -34.66
C HIS A 662 -9.42 -5.95 -35.06
N GLN A 663 -9.91 -6.51 -36.17
CA GLN A 663 -11.24 -6.20 -36.73
C GLN A 663 -12.40 -6.39 -35.73
N TYR A 664 -12.32 -7.35 -34.82
CA TYR A 664 -13.40 -7.65 -33.85
C TYR A 664 -13.28 -6.90 -32.53
N ILE A 665 -12.07 -6.51 -32.13
CA ILE A 665 -11.80 -5.87 -30.83
C ILE A 665 -11.74 -4.34 -31.00
N ASP A 666 -11.10 -3.88 -32.08
CA ASP A 666 -10.84 -2.48 -32.39
C ASP A 666 -11.56 -2.04 -33.68
N ASP A 667 -12.80 -2.49 -33.87
CA ASP A 667 -13.59 -2.31 -35.11
C ASP A 667 -13.56 -0.87 -35.64
N LYS A 668 -13.73 0.13 -34.76
CA LYS A 668 -13.73 1.55 -35.14
C LYS A 668 -12.37 2.03 -35.65
N ILE A 669 -11.28 1.66 -34.98
CA ILE A 669 -9.91 2.02 -35.40
C ILE A 669 -9.59 1.31 -36.71
N PHE A 670 -9.95 0.03 -36.83
CA PHE A 670 -9.80 -0.74 -38.06
C PHE A 670 -10.55 -0.07 -39.24
N LYS A 671 -11.77 0.43 -39.02
CA LYS A 671 -12.55 1.20 -40.00
C LYS A 671 -11.87 2.51 -40.37
N ILE A 672 -11.29 3.24 -39.42
CA ILE A 672 -10.49 4.46 -39.71
C ILE A 672 -9.35 4.13 -40.68
N HIS A 673 -8.55 3.10 -40.39
CA HIS A 673 -7.48 2.67 -41.31
C HIS A 673 -8.03 2.26 -42.68
N THR A 674 -9.18 1.58 -42.71
CA THR A 674 -9.85 1.19 -43.96
C THR A 674 -10.31 2.41 -44.77
N HIS A 675 -10.90 3.42 -44.13
CA HIS A 675 -11.31 4.66 -44.79
C HIS A 675 -10.10 5.44 -45.34
N CYS A 676 -8.99 5.49 -44.58
CA CYS A 676 -7.74 6.09 -45.06
C CYS A 676 -7.16 5.35 -46.27
N ASN A 677 -7.14 4.02 -46.25
CA ASN A 677 -6.73 3.21 -47.40
C ASN A 677 -7.63 3.45 -48.63
N ASN A 678 -8.95 3.55 -48.44
CA ASN A 678 -9.90 3.85 -49.52
C ASN A 678 -9.71 5.26 -50.10
N LEU A 679 -9.46 6.26 -49.24
CA LEU A 679 -9.10 7.62 -49.66
C LEU A 679 -7.82 7.60 -50.48
N PHE A 680 -6.80 6.88 -50.01
CA PHE A 680 -5.52 6.77 -50.71
C PHE A 680 -5.66 6.04 -52.04
N THR A 681 -6.42 4.94 -52.11
CA THR A 681 -6.73 4.25 -53.37
C THR A 681 -7.43 5.18 -54.35
N THR A 682 -8.36 6.00 -53.86
CA THR A 682 -9.05 7.02 -54.67
C THR A 682 -8.07 8.04 -55.24
N LEU A 683 -7.14 8.57 -54.44
CA LEU A 683 -6.07 9.46 -54.91
C LEU A 683 -5.24 8.80 -56.02
N VAL A 684 -4.84 7.55 -55.82
CA VAL A 684 -3.93 6.85 -56.73
C VAL A 684 -4.58 6.59 -58.08
N ILE A 685 -5.79 6.04 -58.09
CA ILE A 685 -6.48 5.67 -59.34
C ILE A 685 -6.99 6.90 -60.09
N LEU A 686 -7.43 7.96 -59.39
CA LEU A 686 -7.96 9.16 -60.06
C LEU A 686 -6.86 10.10 -60.58
N THR A 687 -5.69 10.10 -59.95
CA THR A 687 -4.69 11.15 -60.21
C THR A 687 -3.38 10.64 -60.83
N SER A 688 -3.18 9.33 -60.96
CA SER A 688 -2.01 8.79 -61.67
C SER A 688 -2.00 9.18 -63.16
N PRO A 689 -0.82 9.33 -63.80
CA PRO A 689 -0.75 9.47 -65.25
C PRO A 689 -1.37 8.26 -65.96
N LEU A 690 -2.08 8.50 -67.07
CA LEU A 690 -2.75 7.44 -67.83
C LEU A 690 -1.76 6.38 -68.35
N THR A 691 -0.56 6.81 -68.77
CA THR A 691 0.50 5.93 -69.27
C THR A 691 0.97 4.93 -68.22
N GLU A 692 1.27 5.40 -67.00
CA GLU A 692 1.70 4.58 -65.86
C GLU A 692 0.59 3.61 -65.41
N LEU A 693 -0.66 4.08 -65.41
CA LEU A 693 -1.82 3.26 -65.11
C LEU A 693 -2.01 2.17 -66.17
N TYR A 694 -1.91 2.51 -67.45
CA TYR A 694 -2.00 1.54 -68.53
C TYR A 694 -0.88 0.49 -68.44
N GLN A 695 0.38 0.90 -68.31
CA GLN A 695 1.53 0.00 -68.21
C GLN A 695 1.41 -1.00 -67.06
N THR A 696 0.87 -0.57 -65.91
CA THR A 696 0.70 -1.45 -64.75
C THR A 696 -0.42 -2.48 -64.98
N PHE A 697 -1.54 -2.07 -65.58
CA PHE A 697 -2.74 -2.91 -65.73
C PHE A 697 -2.87 -3.59 -67.11
N GLN A 698 -1.90 -3.40 -68.03
CA GLN A 698 -1.96 -3.92 -69.41
C GLN A 698 -2.00 -5.45 -69.51
N HIS A 699 -1.41 -6.15 -68.54
CA HIS A 699 -1.34 -7.63 -68.53
C HIS A 699 -2.48 -8.29 -67.75
N GLY A 700 -3.44 -7.52 -67.25
CA GLY A 700 -4.58 -8.02 -66.47
C GLY A 700 -4.26 -8.16 -64.98
N MET A 701 -5.34 -8.27 -64.19
CA MET A 701 -5.28 -8.62 -62.76
C MET A 701 -5.28 -10.15 -62.71
N ASP A 702 -4.11 -10.79 -62.76
CA ASP A 702 -4.04 -12.26 -62.82
C ASP A 702 -4.65 -12.88 -61.54
N ASP A 703 -5.83 -13.50 -61.68
CA ASP A 703 -6.49 -14.26 -60.61
C ASP A 703 -5.61 -15.43 -60.10
N SER A 704 -4.60 -15.85 -60.87
CA SER A 704 -3.70 -16.98 -60.57
C SER A 704 -2.52 -16.63 -59.66
N ALA A 705 -2.16 -15.34 -59.48
CA ALA A 705 -1.11 -14.90 -58.56
C ALA A 705 -1.63 -14.56 -57.15
N SER A 706 -2.96 -14.58 -56.95
CA SER A 706 -3.66 -14.10 -55.76
C SER A 706 -3.60 -15.03 -54.53
N ASN A 707 -3.03 -16.24 -54.66
CA ASN A 707 -3.14 -17.28 -53.62
C ASN A 707 -2.01 -17.33 -52.58
N SER A 708 -1.01 -16.45 -52.59
CA SER A 708 0.09 -16.53 -51.59
C SER A 708 0.41 -15.25 -50.80
N ILE A 709 -0.04 -14.06 -51.22
CA ILE A 709 0.28 -12.79 -50.52
C ILE A 709 -1.00 -11.95 -50.36
N LYS A 710 -1.41 -11.69 -49.11
CA LYS A 710 -2.52 -10.76 -48.84
C LYS A 710 -2.21 -9.40 -49.51
N PRO A 711 -3.17 -8.78 -50.24
CA PRO A 711 -2.88 -7.54 -50.95
C PRO A 711 -2.42 -6.46 -49.97
N PHE A 712 -1.28 -5.82 -50.23
CA PHE A 712 -0.63 -4.87 -49.31
C PHE A 712 -1.57 -3.71 -48.93
N PHE A 713 -2.40 -3.22 -49.86
CA PHE A 713 -3.38 -2.15 -49.60
C PHE A 713 -4.55 -2.55 -48.67
N LYS A 714 -4.77 -3.85 -48.43
CA LYS A 714 -5.73 -4.34 -47.43
C LYS A 714 -5.14 -4.39 -46.02
N GLN A 715 -3.85 -4.11 -45.86
CA GLN A 715 -3.23 -3.97 -44.54
C GLN A 715 -3.57 -2.60 -43.93
N PRO A 716 -3.91 -2.51 -42.64
CA PRO A 716 -4.29 -1.25 -41.99
C PRO A 716 -3.26 -0.12 -42.12
N LEU A 717 -1.96 -0.43 -42.14
CA LEU A 717 -0.88 0.57 -42.16
C LEU A 717 -0.41 0.99 -43.56
N HIS A 718 -1.02 0.49 -44.64
CA HIS A 718 -0.56 0.79 -45.99
C HIS A 718 -0.53 2.29 -46.28
N TRP A 719 -1.63 3.02 -46.02
CA TRP A 719 -1.68 4.47 -46.20
C TRP A 719 -0.58 5.19 -45.41
N PHE A 720 -0.29 4.75 -44.18
CA PHE A 720 0.73 5.32 -43.30
C PHE A 720 2.14 5.18 -43.88
N SER A 721 2.46 4.02 -44.45
CA SER A 721 3.75 3.81 -45.14
C SER A 721 3.90 4.68 -46.40
N CYS A 722 2.80 4.99 -47.08
CA CYS A 722 2.84 5.79 -48.29
C CYS A 722 2.97 7.30 -48.03
N ILE A 723 2.55 7.78 -46.85
CA ILE A 723 2.66 9.19 -46.47
C ILE A 723 3.95 9.52 -45.70
N SER A 724 4.73 8.51 -45.28
CA SER A 724 5.95 8.70 -44.47
C SER A 724 7.08 9.49 -45.13
N HIS A 725 6.92 9.90 -46.39
CA HIS A 725 7.84 10.82 -47.06
C HIS A 725 7.56 12.29 -46.76
N PHE A 726 6.35 12.60 -46.30
CA PHE A 726 5.93 13.96 -45.95
C PHE A 726 6.22 14.32 -44.48
N TYR A 727 6.73 13.38 -43.68
CA TYR A 727 7.09 13.58 -42.28
C TYR A 727 8.20 12.62 -41.84
N PRO A 728 8.98 12.92 -40.78
CA PRO A 728 9.94 11.99 -40.21
C PRO A 728 9.26 10.68 -39.78
N SER A 729 9.75 9.52 -40.22
CA SER A 729 9.10 8.24 -39.90
C SER A 729 9.16 7.94 -38.39
N LEU A 730 8.03 8.14 -37.69
CA LEU A 730 7.85 7.75 -36.28
C LEU A 730 7.73 6.21 -36.08
N LEU A 731 7.71 5.46 -37.18
CA LEU A 731 7.74 4.01 -37.22
C LEU A 731 9.18 3.51 -37.44
N ARG A 732 9.58 2.45 -36.75
CA ARG A 732 10.80 1.71 -37.09
C ARG A 732 10.53 0.88 -38.36
N ALA A 733 11.60 0.40 -39.02
CA ALA A 733 11.53 -0.43 -40.22
C ALA A 733 10.35 -1.45 -40.18
N PRO A 734 9.62 -1.63 -41.31
CA PRO A 734 8.36 -2.41 -41.36
C PRO A 734 8.45 -3.82 -40.79
N SER A 735 9.64 -4.42 -40.79
CA SER A 735 9.90 -5.77 -40.29
C SER A 735 9.86 -5.91 -38.76
N SER A 736 9.90 -4.81 -38.00
CA SER A 736 10.09 -4.86 -36.53
C SER A 736 8.82 -4.67 -35.70
N GLY A 737 7.70 -4.22 -36.30
CA GLY A 737 6.41 -4.04 -35.60
C GLY A 737 6.44 -3.13 -34.36
N ARG A 738 7.49 -2.31 -34.18
CA ARG A 738 7.70 -1.46 -33.00
C ARG A 738 7.79 0.02 -33.37
N LEU A 739 7.26 0.89 -32.51
CA LEU A 739 7.43 2.34 -32.61
C LEU A 739 8.87 2.76 -32.29
N THR A 740 9.31 3.89 -32.86
CA THR A 740 10.53 4.58 -32.40
C THR A 740 10.32 5.13 -30.98
N ALA A 741 11.40 5.55 -30.31
CA ALA A 741 11.28 6.20 -29.00
C ALA A 741 10.47 7.50 -29.06
N GLU A 742 10.58 8.20 -30.18
CA GLU A 742 9.81 9.39 -30.48
C GLU A 742 8.32 9.07 -30.71
N GLY A 743 8.01 8.00 -31.46
CA GLY A 743 6.63 7.55 -31.66
C GLY A 743 5.94 7.12 -30.37
N GLN A 744 6.65 6.45 -29.45
CA GLN A 744 6.11 6.12 -28.13
C GLN A 744 5.88 7.36 -27.26
N LEU A 745 6.82 8.32 -27.28
CA LEU A 745 6.65 9.59 -26.59
C LEU A 745 5.44 10.38 -27.13
N LYS A 746 5.28 10.47 -28.46
CA LYS A 746 4.12 11.12 -29.11
C LYS A 746 2.82 10.43 -28.70
N LEU A 747 2.78 9.09 -28.68
CA LEU A 747 1.60 8.34 -28.25
C LEU A 747 1.24 8.63 -26.79
N LEU A 748 2.24 8.64 -25.88
CA LEU A 748 2.05 8.90 -24.45
C LEU A 748 1.51 10.30 -24.17
N LEU A 749 2.11 11.32 -24.80
CA LEU A 749 1.76 12.72 -24.55
C LEU A 749 0.44 13.14 -25.22
N SER A 750 0.00 12.39 -26.25
CA SER A 750 -1.30 12.60 -26.90
C SER A 750 -2.50 12.06 -26.09
N GLN A 751 -2.26 11.28 -25.03
CA GLN A 751 -3.34 10.71 -24.23
C GLN A 751 -4.08 11.77 -23.39
N PRO A 752 -5.38 11.57 -23.11
CA PRO A 752 -6.19 12.45 -22.25
C PRO A 752 -5.74 12.53 -20.80
N GLY A 753 -5.07 11.51 -20.28
CA GLY A 753 -4.57 11.46 -18.92
C GLY A 753 -3.29 10.65 -18.86
N CYS A 754 -2.76 10.48 -17.64
CA CYS A 754 -1.60 9.64 -17.46
C CYS A 754 -2.01 8.16 -17.58
N ASN A 755 -1.69 7.54 -18.71
CA ASN A 755 -1.81 6.09 -18.85
C ASN A 755 -0.58 5.43 -18.24
N TRP A 756 -0.70 4.87 -17.03
CA TRP A 756 0.41 4.28 -16.28
C TRP A 756 1.12 3.16 -17.04
N LYS A 757 0.36 2.34 -17.78
CA LYS A 757 0.88 1.24 -18.59
C LYS A 757 1.76 1.78 -19.72
N LEU A 758 1.24 2.73 -20.49
CA LEU A 758 1.96 3.33 -21.61
C LEU A 758 3.16 4.15 -21.13
N LEU A 759 3.03 4.84 -19.99
CA LEU A 759 4.15 5.54 -19.35
C LEU A 759 5.26 4.55 -19.03
N LEU A 760 4.96 3.47 -18.30
CA LEU A 760 5.98 2.50 -17.92
C LEU A 760 6.60 1.81 -19.14
N GLU A 761 5.80 1.48 -20.16
CA GLU A 761 6.31 0.96 -21.43
C GLU A 761 7.32 1.93 -22.09
N THR A 762 6.97 3.22 -22.13
CA THR A 762 7.81 4.30 -22.68
C THR A 762 9.10 4.50 -21.87
N LEU A 763 9.02 4.40 -20.54
CA LEU A 763 10.17 4.52 -19.64
C LEU A 763 11.14 3.33 -19.74
N LEU A 764 10.64 2.13 -20.07
CA LEU A 764 11.44 0.91 -20.20
C LEU A 764 12.02 0.71 -21.61
N GLN A 765 11.54 1.46 -22.60
CA GLN A 765 11.96 1.32 -24.00
C GLN A 765 13.46 1.61 -24.19
N GLN A 766 14.13 0.81 -25.03
CA GLN A 766 15.57 0.93 -25.34
C GLN A 766 16.46 1.04 -24.08
N ASP A 767 16.16 0.25 -23.05
CA ASP A 767 16.86 0.27 -21.76
C ASP A 767 16.87 1.66 -21.08
N GLY A 768 15.75 2.38 -21.18
CA GLY A 768 15.52 3.64 -20.48
C GLY A 768 16.18 4.86 -21.12
N LEU A 769 16.20 4.94 -22.45
CA LEU A 769 16.80 6.08 -23.19
C LEU A 769 16.25 7.43 -22.70
N LEU A 770 14.92 7.56 -22.60
CA LEU A 770 14.26 8.79 -22.14
C LEU A 770 14.64 9.18 -20.71
N LEU A 771 14.78 8.18 -19.82
CA LEU A 771 15.22 8.42 -18.44
C LEU A 771 16.66 8.92 -18.38
N ARG A 772 17.56 8.44 -19.25
CA ARG A 772 18.93 8.96 -19.34
C ARG A 772 18.95 10.41 -19.82
N ILE A 773 18.13 10.77 -20.82
CA ILE A 773 17.98 12.15 -21.29
C ILE A 773 17.51 13.04 -20.14
N LEU A 774 16.46 12.63 -19.42
CA LEU A 774 15.91 13.38 -18.27
C LEU A 774 16.96 13.58 -17.16
N LEU A 775 17.67 12.52 -16.77
CA LEU A 775 18.70 12.60 -15.73
C LEU A 775 19.86 13.50 -16.14
N LYS A 776 20.30 13.48 -17.41
CA LYS A 776 21.35 14.36 -17.93
C LYS A 776 20.97 15.84 -17.83
N SER A 777 19.71 16.17 -18.07
CA SER A 777 19.18 17.55 -17.97
C SER A 777 18.88 18.05 -16.56
N SER A 778 18.91 17.17 -15.54
CA SER A 778 18.65 17.53 -14.14
C SER A 778 19.75 18.39 -13.47
N LYS A 779 20.92 18.54 -14.12
CA LYS A 779 22.04 19.36 -13.63
C LYS A 779 21.84 20.87 -13.77
N CYS A 780 21.18 21.32 -14.85
CA CYS A 780 21.14 22.74 -15.21
C CYS A 780 20.23 23.59 -14.29
N THR A 781 19.42 22.98 -13.42
CA THR A 781 18.58 23.72 -12.48
C THR A 781 19.34 24.30 -11.29
N PHE A 782 20.55 23.81 -10.97
CA PHE A 782 21.31 24.27 -9.80
C PHE A 782 22.32 25.39 -10.08
N GLN A 783 22.60 25.70 -11.36
CA GLN A 783 23.72 26.58 -11.72
C GLN A 783 23.31 28.03 -12.06
N GLU A 784 22.02 28.34 -12.23
CA GLU A 784 21.56 29.68 -12.64
C GLU A 784 20.75 30.48 -11.61
N GLN A 785 20.36 29.91 -10.45
CA GLN A 785 19.71 30.67 -9.38
C GLN A 785 20.70 31.03 -8.26
N GLY A 786 21.72 31.81 -8.61
CA GLY A 786 22.48 32.60 -7.66
C GLY A 786 21.80 33.95 -7.46
N SER A 787 20.83 34.03 -6.55
CA SER A 787 20.45 35.20 -5.71
C SER A 787 18.97 35.17 -5.32
N ASP A 788 18.76 35.23 -4.01
CA ASP A 788 17.61 35.82 -3.30
C ASP A 788 16.20 35.28 -3.61
N THR A 789 15.70 34.37 -2.77
CA THR A 789 14.58 34.65 -1.84
C THR A 789 14.19 33.42 -1.01
N ASP A 790 13.72 33.72 0.20
CA ASP A 790 13.45 32.86 1.36
C ASP A 790 12.51 31.65 1.16
N ASP A 791 12.80 30.62 1.97
CA ASP A 791 11.85 29.78 2.72
C ASP A 791 10.48 29.48 2.09
N ASN A 792 10.45 28.52 1.17
CA ASN A 792 9.29 27.64 1.01
C ASN A 792 9.75 26.18 0.94
N LEU A 793 9.96 25.59 2.13
CA LEU A 793 10.11 24.16 2.37
C LEU A 793 8.81 23.42 2.05
N ASN A 794 8.57 23.16 0.77
CA ASN A 794 7.85 21.96 0.34
C ASN A 794 8.86 21.12 -0.44
N GLN A 795 9.59 20.24 0.27
CA GLN A 795 10.47 19.23 -0.31
C GLN A 795 9.65 18.29 -1.20
N GLY A 796 9.49 18.63 -2.47
CA GLY A 796 9.15 17.65 -3.51
C GLY A 796 10.31 16.65 -3.64
N SER A 797 10.00 15.38 -3.81
CA SER A 797 11.00 14.35 -4.15
C SER A 797 11.80 14.78 -5.37
N SER A 798 13.11 14.63 -5.33
CA SER A 798 13.96 14.94 -6.48
C SER A 798 13.59 14.04 -7.67
N LEU A 799 13.78 14.53 -8.92
CA LEU A 799 13.54 13.71 -10.12
C LEU A 799 14.33 12.39 -10.07
N ILE A 800 15.54 12.45 -9.53
CA ILE A 800 16.43 11.30 -9.36
C ILE A 800 15.83 10.27 -8.40
N GLU A 801 15.36 10.69 -7.23
CA GLU A 801 14.69 9.81 -6.25
C GLU A 801 13.42 9.21 -6.85
N THR A 802 12.64 10.01 -7.57
CA THR A 802 11.40 9.60 -8.22
C THR A 802 11.66 8.48 -9.25
N ILE A 803 12.63 8.68 -10.14
CA ILE A 803 13.03 7.66 -11.13
C ILE A 803 13.60 6.42 -10.41
N PHE A 804 14.39 6.60 -9.36
CA PHE A 804 14.97 5.51 -8.59
C PHE A 804 13.87 4.63 -7.96
N LYS A 805 12.89 5.23 -7.28
CA LYS A 805 11.80 4.51 -6.62
C LYS A 805 10.93 3.75 -7.61
N VAL A 806 10.63 4.32 -8.78
CA VAL A 806 9.87 3.62 -9.83
C VAL A 806 10.65 2.42 -10.38
N LEU A 807 11.89 2.63 -10.83
CA LEU A 807 12.69 1.56 -11.44
C LEU A 807 13.13 0.48 -10.43
N TYR A 808 13.25 0.82 -9.14
CA TYR A 808 13.57 -0.11 -8.05
C TYR A 808 12.53 -1.25 -7.95
N HIS A 809 11.27 -0.97 -8.28
CA HIS A 809 10.17 -1.95 -8.24
C HIS A 809 9.94 -2.67 -9.58
N CYS A 810 10.67 -2.32 -10.66
CA CYS A 810 10.55 -2.94 -11.98
C CYS A 810 11.26 -4.31 -12.07
N ASN A 811 10.77 -5.31 -11.33
CA ASN A 811 11.42 -6.62 -11.18
C ASN A 811 11.55 -7.42 -12.49
N PHE A 812 10.65 -7.21 -13.46
CA PHE A 812 10.67 -7.93 -14.74
C PHE A 812 11.60 -7.30 -15.80
N SER A 813 12.13 -6.10 -15.55
CA SER A 813 13.11 -5.41 -16.41
C SER A 813 14.24 -4.78 -15.57
N PRO A 814 15.05 -5.59 -14.86
CA PRO A 814 16.14 -5.07 -14.03
C PRO A 814 17.27 -4.44 -14.84
N GLN A 815 17.32 -4.70 -16.16
CA GLN A 815 18.31 -4.12 -17.09
C GLN A 815 18.22 -2.61 -17.14
N THR A 816 16.99 -2.08 -17.22
CA THR A 816 16.74 -0.65 -17.36
C THR A 816 17.31 0.13 -16.18
N PHE A 817 17.04 -0.31 -14.95
CA PHE A 817 17.61 0.30 -13.74
C PHE A 817 19.15 0.31 -13.79
N GLY A 818 19.75 -0.84 -14.09
CA GLY A 818 21.21 -0.96 -14.16
C GLY A 818 21.81 -0.04 -15.21
N ASN A 819 21.27 -0.04 -16.43
CA ASN A 819 21.81 0.75 -17.53
C ASN A 819 21.63 2.25 -17.33
N VAL A 820 20.46 2.70 -16.85
CA VAL A 820 20.18 4.12 -16.58
C VAL A 820 21.14 4.67 -15.52
N PHE A 821 21.23 4.01 -14.36
CA PHE A 821 22.06 4.52 -13.27
C PHE A 821 23.55 4.27 -13.48
N VAL A 822 23.98 3.22 -14.20
CA VAL A 822 25.39 3.06 -14.56
C VAL A 822 25.83 4.15 -15.54
N SER A 823 25.03 4.46 -16.57
CA SER A 823 25.33 5.59 -17.47
C SER A 823 25.39 6.92 -16.71
N TYR A 824 24.45 7.15 -15.79
CA TYR A 824 24.47 8.32 -14.92
C TYR A 824 25.75 8.37 -14.05
N MET A 825 26.14 7.27 -13.41
CA MET A 825 27.37 7.21 -12.58
C MET A 825 28.64 7.48 -13.40
N GLU A 826 28.69 7.08 -14.67
CA GLU A 826 29.81 7.37 -15.58
C GLU A 826 29.87 8.84 -15.99
N GLU A 827 28.74 9.41 -16.39
CA GLU A 827 28.65 10.82 -16.77
C GLU A 827 28.98 11.74 -15.57
N GLU A 828 28.58 11.34 -14.37
CA GLU A 828 28.79 12.08 -13.13
C GLU A 828 30.10 11.74 -12.38
N GLN A 829 30.88 10.77 -12.87
CA GLN A 829 32.13 10.30 -12.22
C GLN A 829 31.95 9.92 -10.73
N LEU A 830 30.81 9.34 -10.37
CA LEU A 830 30.43 9.04 -8.97
C LEU A 830 30.94 7.70 -8.45
N TRP A 831 31.78 7.00 -9.22
CA TRP A 831 32.29 5.67 -8.88
C TRP A 831 33.00 5.59 -7.51
N ASN A 832 33.64 6.69 -7.08
CA ASN A 832 34.30 6.77 -5.78
C ASN A 832 33.30 6.68 -4.61
N PHE A 833 32.09 7.25 -4.75
CA PHE A 833 31.05 7.20 -3.72
C PHE A 833 30.42 5.80 -3.60
N LEU A 834 30.38 5.03 -4.70
CA LEU A 834 29.88 3.65 -4.68
C LEU A 834 30.85 2.68 -3.96
N TYR A 835 32.13 3.03 -3.90
CA TYR A 835 33.14 2.23 -3.18
C TYR A 835 33.09 2.49 -1.66
N ASN A 836 32.84 3.75 -1.27
CA ASN A 836 32.76 4.20 0.11
C ASN A 836 31.42 4.94 0.35
N ILE A 837 30.31 4.21 0.41
CA ILE A 837 29.00 4.80 0.71
C ILE A 837 29.07 5.47 2.10
N PRO A 838 28.83 6.79 2.24
CA PRO A 838 28.94 7.50 3.52
C PRO A 838 27.71 7.22 4.41
N VAL A 839 27.87 7.10 5.74
CA VAL A 839 26.74 6.80 6.65
C VAL A 839 26.05 8.03 7.26
N SER A 840 26.74 9.16 7.39
CA SER A 840 26.16 10.32 8.06
C SER A 840 25.25 11.16 7.16
N THR A 841 24.10 11.57 7.68
CA THR A 841 23.17 12.56 7.12
C THR A 841 23.75 13.99 7.08
N CYS A 842 24.98 14.18 7.56
CA CYS A 842 25.61 15.48 7.81
C CYS A 842 26.72 15.82 6.78
N MET A 843 26.66 15.25 5.58
CA MET A 843 27.46 15.74 4.45
C MET A 843 26.51 16.50 3.53
N GLU A 844 26.65 17.83 3.47
CA GLU A 844 25.86 18.73 2.62
C GLU A 844 26.01 18.45 1.10
N SER A 845 26.75 17.41 0.71
CA SER A 845 27.09 17.07 -0.67
C SER A 845 27.00 15.57 -1.01
N GLU A 846 26.09 14.79 -0.40
CA GLU A 846 25.82 13.40 -0.86
C GLU A 846 25.00 13.44 -2.17
N PRO A 847 25.47 12.80 -3.27
CA PRO A 847 24.67 12.68 -4.48
C PRO A 847 23.39 11.87 -4.22
N GLU A 848 22.27 12.34 -4.73
CA GLU A 848 20.95 11.80 -4.43
C GLU A 848 20.77 10.31 -4.79
N VAL A 849 21.41 9.84 -5.87
CA VAL A 849 21.42 8.41 -6.22
C VAL A 849 22.11 7.57 -5.14
N ILE A 850 23.22 8.06 -4.58
CA ILE A 850 23.97 7.38 -3.52
C ILE A 850 23.13 7.34 -2.24
N ARG A 851 22.46 8.45 -1.89
CA ARG A 851 21.49 8.49 -0.79
C ARG A 851 20.40 7.43 -0.95
N CYS A 852 19.80 7.32 -2.14
CA CYS A 852 18.76 6.34 -2.44
C CYS A 852 19.27 4.89 -2.35
N LEU A 853 20.45 4.61 -2.90
CA LEU A 853 21.11 3.29 -2.81
C LEU A 853 21.41 2.92 -1.36
N ARG A 854 21.95 3.85 -0.58
CA ARG A 854 22.26 3.66 0.84
C ARG A 854 21.02 3.30 1.63
N LEU A 855 19.94 4.08 1.50
CA LEU A 855 18.69 3.81 2.20
C LEU A 855 18.12 2.42 1.84
N ALA A 856 18.18 2.03 0.57
CA ALA A 856 17.72 0.71 0.12
C ALA A 856 18.55 -0.44 0.70
N LEU A 857 19.87 -0.27 0.84
CA LEU A 857 20.75 -1.28 1.42
C LEU A 857 20.66 -1.32 2.95
N THR A 858 20.52 -0.17 3.62
CA THR A 858 20.33 -0.06 5.08
C THR A 858 19.04 -0.74 5.52
N ASP A 859 17.95 -0.58 4.78
CA ASP A 859 16.68 -1.27 5.06
C ASP A 859 16.84 -2.79 5.00
N ALA A 860 17.59 -3.31 4.01
CA ALA A 860 17.82 -4.74 3.83
C ALA A 860 18.64 -5.40 4.96
N ILE A 861 19.48 -4.66 5.69
CA ILE A 861 20.33 -5.17 6.78
C ILE A 861 19.78 -4.88 8.17
N LYS A 862 18.63 -4.20 8.27
CA LYS A 862 18.03 -3.76 9.54
C LYS A 862 17.84 -4.92 10.53
N ASP A 863 17.39 -6.06 10.05
CA ASP A 863 17.17 -7.25 10.89
C ASP A 863 18.48 -7.82 11.44
N ILE A 864 19.56 -7.82 10.64
CA ILE A 864 20.90 -8.25 11.08
C ILE A 864 21.38 -7.34 12.21
N VAL A 865 21.23 -6.02 12.04
CA VAL A 865 21.61 -5.02 13.06
C VAL A 865 20.82 -5.23 14.35
N GLN A 866 19.51 -5.48 14.27
CA GLN A 866 18.66 -5.75 15.44
C GLN A 866 19.06 -7.04 16.18
N GLN A 867 19.34 -8.12 15.45
CA GLN A 867 19.77 -9.39 16.04
C GLN A 867 21.11 -9.25 16.78
N ILE A 868 22.07 -8.50 16.24
CA ILE A 868 23.36 -8.27 16.90
C ILE A 868 23.19 -7.44 18.17
N VAL A 869 22.40 -6.37 18.12
CA VAL A 869 22.13 -5.55 19.32
C VAL A 869 21.46 -6.40 20.41
N PHE A 870 20.58 -7.33 20.06
CA PHE A 870 19.98 -8.27 21.00
C PHE A 870 21.02 -9.22 21.62
N VAL A 871 21.89 -9.83 20.82
CA VAL A 871 22.97 -10.72 21.31
C VAL A 871 23.91 -9.98 22.26
N MET A 872 24.26 -8.73 21.95
CA MET A 872 25.12 -7.89 22.78
C MET A 872 24.49 -7.57 24.14
N ARG A 873 23.16 -7.43 24.23
CA ARG A 873 22.43 -7.24 25.49
C ARG A 873 22.34 -8.52 26.33
N SER A 874 22.18 -9.68 25.69
CA SER A 874 22.04 -10.97 26.37
C SER A 874 23.32 -11.47 27.05
N GLY A 875 24.48 -11.02 26.60
CA GLY A 875 25.79 -11.43 27.13
C GLY A 875 26.12 -10.95 28.56
N ARG A 876 25.23 -10.19 29.21
CA ARG A 876 25.47 -9.55 30.52
C ARG A 876 24.85 -10.26 31.74
N ASN A 877 24.21 -11.41 31.59
CA ASN A 877 23.50 -12.04 32.71
C ASN A 877 24.37 -13.01 33.54
N CYS A 878 24.98 -12.50 34.62
CA CYS A 878 24.98 -13.11 35.97
C CYS A 878 25.73 -12.19 36.98
N GLY A 879 24.96 -11.43 37.75
CA GLY A 879 25.44 -10.76 38.97
C GLY A 879 24.51 -9.62 39.40
N PRO A 880 23.65 -9.82 40.42
CA PRO A 880 22.86 -8.74 40.97
C PRO A 880 23.77 -7.90 41.89
N ASN A 881 23.96 -6.62 41.56
CA ASN A 881 24.58 -5.66 42.47
C ASN A 881 23.47 -4.91 43.21
N LEU A 882 23.22 -5.27 44.48
CA LEU A 882 22.70 -4.36 45.50
C LEU A 882 23.46 -4.63 46.82
N ASN A 883 23.93 -3.55 47.45
CA ASN A 883 24.78 -3.52 48.64
C ASN A 883 24.20 -4.34 49.81
N LYS A 884 25.01 -5.14 50.52
CA LYS A 884 24.64 -5.77 51.81
C LYS A 884 25.55 -5.29 52.96
N HIS A 885 24.93 -4.93 54.09
CA HIS A 885 25.56 -4.61 55.38
C HIS A 885 25.83 -5.89 56.22
N SER A 886 26.82 -5.88 57.12
CA SER A 886 27.24 -7.02 57.95
C SER A 886 26.39 -7.24 59.21
N VAL A 887 26.14 -8.51 59.58
CA VAL A 887 25.37 -8.94 60.77
C VAL A 887 25.99 -8.46 62.10
N PRO A 888 25.21 -7.90 63.05
CA PRO A 888 25.69 -7.48 64.37
C PRO A 888 26.30 -8.61 65.21
N GLU A 889 27.42 -8.35 65.89
CA GLU A 889 28.21 -9.35 66.62
C GLU A 889 27.44 -10.02 67.78
N ARG A 890 26.60 -9.29 68.51
CA ARG A 890 25.78 -9.84 69.61
C ARG A 890 24.79 -10.92 69.13
N LEU A 891 24.30 -10.78 67.90
CA LEU A 891 23.41 -11.76 67.28
C LEU A 891 24.18 -13.02 66.87
N ARG A 892 25.40 -12.87 66.33
CA ARG A 892 26.30 -14.00 66.01
C ARG A 892 26.64 -14.86 67.23
N GLU A 893 26.85 -14.24 68.39
CA GLU A 893 27.15 -14.96 69.63
C GLU A 893 25.94 -15.71 70.22
N SER A 894 24.72 -15.31 69.85
CA SER A 894 23.48 -15.91 70.35
C SER A 894 22.97 -17.11 69.53
N ILE A 895 23.57 -17.39 68.37
CA ILE A 895 23.21 -18.53 67.51
C ILE A 895 23.64 -19.84 68.21
N PRO A 896 22.72 -20.80 68.45
CA PRO A 896 23.07 -22.11 69.02
C PRO A 896 24.17 -22.80 68.20
N LYS A 897 25.17 -23.36 68.87
CA LYS A 897 26.32 -24.00 68.21
C LYS A 897 25.90 -25.21 67.38
N GLU A 898 24.76 -25.80 67.73
CA GLU A 898 24.14 -26.95 67.06
C GLU A 898 23.60 -26.60 65.66
N TRP A 899 23.51 -25.31 65.29
CA TRP A 899 23.01 -24.84 63.99
C TRP A 899 24.10 -24.77 62.89
N ASN A 900 25.39 -25.01 63.14
CA ASN A 900 26.43 -25.17 62.08
C ASN A 900 26.49 -24.07 60.97
N TYR A 901 26.18 -22.80 61.28
CA TYR A 901 26.14 -21.71 60.29
C TYR A 901 27.53 -21.20 59.86
N THR A 902 27.76 -20.96 58.55
CA THR A 902 29.02 -20.39 58.01
C THR A 902 28.77 -19.15 57.11
N PRO A 903 29.34 -17.96 57.42
CA PRO A 903 29.13 -16.75 56.61
C PRO A 903 29.83 -16.79 55.25
N LYS A 904 29.17 -16.36 54.16
CA LYS A 904 29.76 -16.25 52.81
C LYS A 904 30.46 -14.90 52.57
N GLU A 905 31.76 -14.90 52.29
CA GLU A 905 32.49 -13.74 51.73
C GLU A 905 32.61 -13.83 50.19
N THR A 906 32.34 -12.75 49.45
CA THR A 906 32.47 -12.72 47.98
C THR A 906 33.67 -11.91 47.50
N LYS A 907 34.61 -12.55 46.78
CA LYS A 907 35.65 -11.89 45.94
C LYS A 907 35.27 -12.00 44.45
N ARG A 908 35.28 -10.89 43.70
CA ARG A 908 34.98 -10.84 42.25
C ARG A 908 36.26 -10.91 41.40
N LYS A 909 36.28 -11.75 40.36
CA LYS A 909 37.26 -11.76 39.25
C LYS A 909 36.47 -11.86 37.93
N GLU A 910 36.53 -10.86 37.05
CA GLU A 910 36.00 -10.94 35.68
C GLU A 910 37.00 -11.64 34.77
N SER A 911 36.52 -12.49 33.84
CA SER A 911 37.39 -13.21 32.88
C SER A 911 37.09 -12.78 31.44
N SER A 912 38.14 -12.44 30.68
CA SER A 912 38.12 -11.99 29.29
C SER A 912 37.70 -13.04 28.25
N LYS A 913 37.48 -14.30 28.67
CA LYS A 913 37.07 -15.43 27.81
C LYS A 913 35.61 -15.37 27.34
N GLY A 914 34.73 -14.67 28.05
CA GLY A 914 33.30 -14.59 27.70
C GLY A 914 33.04 -13.76 26.43
N PHE A 915 33.79 -12.67 26.25
CA PHE A 915 33.58 -11.74 25.13
C PHE A 915 34.00 -12.32 23.77
N THR A 916 35.10 -13.07 23.70
CA THR A 916 35.56 -13.66 22.43
C THR A 916 34.54 -14.64 21.83
N ARG A 917 33.78 -15.33 22.68
CA ARG A 917 32.70 -16.23 22.26
C ARG A 917 31.48 -15.45 21.74
N LEU A 918 31.11 -14.35 22.41
CA LEU A 918 30.03 -13.46 21.96
C LEU A 918 30.36 -12.76 20.64
N ALA A 919 31.59 -12.28 20.48
CA ALA A 919 32.07 -11.69 19.23
C ALA A 919 32.08 -12.71 18.07
N ALA A 920 32.52 -13.95 18.33
CA ALA A 920 32.45 -15.03 17.34
C ALA A 920 31.01 -15.36 16.91
N GLN A 921 30.07 -15.32 17.86
CA GLN A 921 28.65 -15.53 17.59
C GLN A 921 28.04 -14.39 16.76
N ALA A 922 28.34 -13.12 17.10
CA ALA A 922 27.85 -11.96 16.36
C ALA A 922 28.38 -11.93 14.90
N VAL A 923 29.68 -12.18 14.71
CA VAL A 923 30.28 -12.28 13.36
C VAL A 923 29.67 -13.44 12.57
N SER A 924 29.42 -14.59 13.23
CA SER A 924 28.78 -15.74 12.58
C SER A 924 27.37 -15.42 12.09
N ILE A 925 26.59 -14.63 12.83
CA ILE A 925 25.22 -14.20 12.43
C ILE A 925 25.28 -13.34 11.16
N VAL A 926 26.19 -12.36 11.09
CA VAL A 926 26.34 -11.51 9.88
C VAL A 926 26.68 -12.37 8.66
N ILE A 927 27.65 -13.26 8.80
CA ILE A 927 28.12 -14.10 7.68
C ILE A 927 27.06 -15.14 7.26
N SER A 928 26.22 -15.64 8.18
CA SER A 928 25.14 -16.57 7.83
C SER A 928 23.94 -15.91 7.16
N GLU A 929 23.59 -14.69 7.56
CA GLU A 929 22.42 -13.96 7.04
C GLU A 929 22.71 -13.15 5.77
N LEU A 930 23.98 -12.91 5.42
CA LEU A 930 24.33 -12.20 4.17
C LEU A 930 23.74 -12.86 2.90
N PRO A 931 23.86 -14.19 2.69
CA PRO A 931 23.23 -14.85 1.53
C PRO A 931 21.70 -14.72 1.49
N THR A 932 21.01 -14.75 2.64
CA THR A 932 19.54 -14.64 2.72
C THR A 932 19.09 -13.22 2.39
N VAL A 933 19.75 -12.19 2.94
CA VAL A 933 19.49 -10.78 2.61
C VAL A 933 19.70 -10.50 1.11
N ILE A 934 20.80 -10.99 0.52
CA ILE A 934 21.07 -10.80 -0.91
C ILE A 934 20.03 -11.52 -1.78
N ALA A 935 19.53 -12.68 -1.36
CA ALA A 935 18.45 -13.35 -2.07
C ALA A 935 17.17 -12.50 -2.11
N CYS A 936 16.85 -11.82 -1.00
CA CYS A 936 15.65 -10.99 -0.82
C CYS A 936 15.74 -9.62 -1.51
N LEU A 937 16.95 -9.13 -1.83
CA LEU A 937 17.10 -7.86 -2.56
C LEU A 937 16.41 -7.90 -3.94
N PRO A 938 15.82 -6.79 -4.39
CA PRO A 938 15.20 -6.72 -5.71
C PRO A 938 16.18 -7.01 -6.87
N PRO A 939 15.74 -7.67 -7.95
CA PRO A 939 16.54 -7.88 -9.16
C PRO A 939 17.20 -6.61 -9.73
N PRO A 940 16.55 -5.42 -9.75
CA PRO A 940 17.18 -4.18 -10.24
C PRO A 940 18.49 -3.82 -9.52
N ILE A 941 18.51 -3.91 -8.18
CA ILE A 941 19.71 -3.62 -7.37
C ILE A 941 20.82 -4.64 -7.66
N LYS A 942 20.49 -5.94 -7.68
CA LYS A 942 21.47 -6.99 -7.99
C LYS A 942 22.09 -6.80 -9.37
N TYR A 943 21.27 -6.44 -10.35
CA TYR A 943 21.73 -6.22 -11.73
C TYR A 943 22.60 -4.96 -11.85
N PHE A 944 22.26 -3.87 -11.16
CA PHE A 944 23.09 -2.66 -11.09
C PHE A 944 24.50 -2.97 -10.58
N PHE A 945 24.62 -3.59 -9.41
CA PHE A 945 25.94 -3.93 -8.85
C PHE A 945 26.73 -4.91 -9.75
N PHE A 946 26.05 -5.84 -10.42
CA PHE A 946 26.68 -6.71 -11.42
C PHE A 946 27.25 -5.93 -12.61
N LEU A 947 26.51 -4.97 -13.17
CA LEU A 947 27.01 -4.13 -14.26
C LEU A 947 28.16 -3.22 -13.81
N SER A 948 28.04 -2.61 -12.62
CA SER A 948 29.09 -1.78 -12.03
C SER A 948 30.40 -2.56 -11.87
N GLU A 949 30.35 -3.80 -11.40
CA GLU A 949 31.53 -4.69 -11.29
C GLU A 949 32.22 -4.92 -12.63
N ARG A 950 31.47 -5.06 -13.73
CA ARG A 950 32.04 -5.30 -15.07
C ARG A 950 32.69 -4.06 -15.67
N LYS A 951 32.20 -2.87 -15.34
CA LYS A 951 32.72 -1.60 -15.86
C LYS A 951 33.95 -1.10 -15.11
N MET A 952 34.12 -1.49 -13.84
CA MET A 952 35.31 -1.16 -13.06
C MET A 952 36.56 -1.96 -13.53
N SER A 953 37.70 -1.29 -13.70
CA SER A 953 38.90 -1.82 -14.39
C SER A 953 39.78 -2.77 -13.54
N LYS A 954 40.81 -3.38 -14.15
CA LYS A 954 41.65 -4.49 -13.65
C LYS A 954 42.41 -4.29 -12.31
N ASN A 955 42.30 -3.15 -11.61
CA ASN A 955 42.92 -2.93 -10.30
C ASN A 955 42.13 -3.54 -9.11
N PHE A 956 41.01 -4.21 -9.38
CA PHE A 956 40.10 -4.81 -8.39
C PHE A 956 40.54 -6.21 -7.90
N VAL A 957 41.82 -6.38 -7.55
CA VAL A 957 42.38 -7.70 -7.17
C VAL A 957 41.99 -8.12 -5.75
N GLU A 958 41.75 -7.17 -4.83
CA GLU A 958 41.41 -7.46 -3.42
C GLU A 958 39.94 -7.85 -3.22
N LEU A 959 39.02 -7.38 -4.07
CA LEU A 959 37.60 -7.77 -4.10
C LEU A 959 37.36 -9.16 -4.73
N LYS A 960 38.40 -9.89 -5.14
CA LYS A 960 38.24 -11.19 -5.82
C LYS A 960 37.53 -12.26 -4.98
N LYS A 961 37.45 -12.10 -3.64
CA LYS A 961 36.76 -13.05 -2.75
C LYS A 961 35.27 -12.75 -2.52
N ALA A 962 34.81 -11.50 -2.64
CA ALA A 962 33.42 -11.09 -2.39
C ALA A 962 32.93 -10.09 -3.46
N SER A 963 31.69 -10.22 -3.96
CA SER A 963 31.10 -9.25 -4.91
C SER A 963 30.98 -7.84 -4.32
N LEU A 964 30.98 -6.79 -5.14
CA LEU A 964 30.83 -5.37 -4.77
C LEU A 964 29.59 -5.11 -3.91
N LEU A 965 28.48 -5.82 -4.17
CA LEU A 965 27.28 -5.75 -3.34
C LEU A 965 27.52 -6.29 -1.92
N VAL A 966 28.24 -7.42 -1.79
CA VAL A 966 28.57 -8.04 -0.49
C VAL A 966 29.49 -7.12 0.30
N TRP A 967 30.48 -6.52 -0.39
CA TRP A 967 31.37 -5.53 0.19
C TRP A 967 30.58 -4.33 0.74
N ASN A 968 29.71 -3.73 -0.07
CA ASN A 968 28.90 -2.58 0.34
C ASN A 968 27.99 -2.89 1.53
N LEU A 969 27.34 -4.05 1.57
CA LEU A 969 26.51 -4.45 2.72
C LEU A 969 27.34 -4.54 4.02
N ILE A 970 28.54 -5.12 3.96
CA ILE A 970 29.42 -5.24 5.14
C ILE A 970 29.95 -3.87 5.56
N VAL A 971 30.35 -3.01 4.61
CA VAL A 971 30.80 -1.65 4.89
C VAL A 971 29.70 -0.84 5.57
N ILE A 972 28.47 -0.89 5.07
CA ILE A 972 27.33 -0.19 5.69
C ILE A 972 27.05 -0.75 7.09
N ILE A 973 27.12 -2.06 7.30
CA ILE A 973 26.96 -2.68 8.64
C ILE A 973 28.04 -2.15 9.60
N CYS A 974 29.32 -2.16 9.19
CA CYS A 974 30.42 -1.67 10.02
C CYS A 974 30.25 -0.19 10.37
N GLN A 975 29.89 0.64 9.40
CA GLN A 975 29.70 2.07 9.59
C GLN A 975 28.46 2.38 10.45
N ILE A 976 27.37 1.62 10.35
CA ILE A 976 26.21 1.72 11.26
C ILE A 976 26.65 1.42 12.69
N PHE A 977 27.45 0.37 12.92
CA PHE A 977 27.92 0.01 14.25
C PHE A 977 28.95 0.99 14.84
N GLU A 978 29.74 1.66 14.00
CA GLU A 978 30.64 2.74 14.41
C GLU A 978 29.85 3.99 14.82
N ASP A 979 28.77 4.33 14.10
CA ASP A 979 27.84 5.39 14.48
C ASP A 979 26.75 4.89 15.43
N GLY A 980 27.10 4.82 16.72
CA GLY A 980 26.18 4.37 17.77
C GLY A 980 24.84 5.12 17.82
N ASN A 981 24.73 6.33 17.26
CA ASN A 981 23.45 7.06 17.18
C ASN A 981 22.55 6.51 16.07
N THR A 982 23.13 6.13 14.93
CA THR A 982 22.41 5.48 13.83
C THR A 982 21.89 4.09 14.25
N VAL A 983 22.64 3.34 15.08
CA VAL A 983 22.13 2.08 15.66
C VAL A 983 20.92 2.33 16.57
N GLU A 984 21.00 3.34 17.44
CA GLU A 984 19.91 3.71 18.34
C GLU A 984 18.66 4.15 17.57
N LEU A 985 18.83 4.90 16.47
CA LEU A 985 17.74 5.31 15.58
C LEU A 985 17.10 4.11 14.84
N LEU A 986 17.92 3.18 14.32
CA LEU A 986 17.44 2.03 13.54
C LEU A 986 16.79 0.95 14.42
N THR A 987 17.24 0.79 15.66
CA THR A 987 16.80 -0.27 16.57
C THR A 987 15.89 0.22 17.71
N GLY A 988 15.77 1.54 17.91
CA GLY A 988 15.03 2.15 19.03
C GLY A 988 15.64 1.87 20.40
N ALA A 989 16.87 1.35 20.44
CA ALA A 989 17.47 0.73 21.60
C ALA A 989 18.74 1.48 22.03
N SER A 990 18.71 2.14 23.19
CA SER A 990 19.88 2.84 23.75
C SER A 990 21.07 1.89 23.96
N LEU A 991 22.25 2.28 23.49
CA LEU A 991 23.48 1.52 23.65
C LEU A 991 24.34 2.12 24.77
N ASP A 992 24.78 1.29 25.71
CA ASP A 992 25.74 1.72 26.73
C ASP A 992 27.16 1.82 26.16
N ARG A 993 28.03 2.57 26.85
CA ARG A 993 29.42 2.79 26.42
C ARG A 993 30.18 1.48 26.15
N TRP A 994 29.91 0.45 26.95
CA TRP A 994 30.49 -0.88 26.77
C TRP A 994 30.03 -1.51 25.44
N SER A 995 28.74 -1.49 25.12
CA SER A 995 28.23 -2.04 23.87
C SER A 995 28.78 -1.30 22.64
N LYS A 996 28.90 0.04 22.70
CA LYS A 996 29.49 0.85 21.61
C LYS A 996 30.96 0.47 21.35
N GLU A 997 31.78 0.36 22.41
CA GLU A 997 33.19 -0.05 22.30
C GLU A 997 33.34 -1.51 21.81
N LYS A 998 32.40 -2.40 22.14
CA LYS A 998 32.41 -3.80 21.71
C LYS A 998 31.89 -4.02 20.29
N LEU A 999 30.94 -3.23 19.82
CA LEU A 999 30.47 -3.24 18.43
C LEU A 999 31.59 -2.82 17.47
N GLY A 1000 32.41 -1.82 17.84
CA GLY A 1000 33.60 -1.45 17.06
C GLY A 1000 34.61 -2.59 16.89
N LEU A 1001 34.74 -3.49 17.87
CA LEU A 1001 35.59 -4.69 17.75
C LEU A 1001 35.00 -5.74 16.78
N ILE A 1002 33.67 -5.79 16.62
CA ILE A 1002 33.00 -6.64 15.63
C ILE A 1002 33.24 -6.08 14.21
N CYS A 1003 33.21 -4.76 14.03
CA CYS A 1003 33.56 -4.11 12.75
C CYS A 1003 34.98 -4.49 12.31
N LEU A 1004 35.96 -4.39 13.21
CA LEU A 1004 37.34 -4.80 12.94
C LEU A 1004 37.47 -6.30 12.57
N CYS A 1005 36.59 -7.16 13.09
CA CYS A 1005 36.54 -8.57 12.69
C CYS A 1005 35.99 -8.76 11.28
N LEU A 1006 34.93 -8.05 10.92
CA LEU A 1006 34.32 -8.11 9.59
C LEU A 1006 35.24 -7.52 8.50
N GLU A 1007 35.89 -6.39 8.78
CA GLU A 1007 36.88 -5.78 7.87
C GLU A 1007 38.09 -6.70 7.63
N SER A 1008 38.55 -7.39 8.69
CA SER A 1008 39.66 -8.35 8.59
C SER A 1008 39.29 -9.58 7.75
N ILE A 1009 38.05 -10.07 7.84
CA ILE A 1009 37.54 -11.17 6.99
C ILE A 1009 37.49 -10.75 5.51
N MET A 1010 37.20 -9.47 5.25
CA MET A 1010 37.11 -8.92 3.89
C MET A 1010 38.46 -8.52 3.28
N GLY A 1011 39.57 -8.59 4.04
CA GLY A 1011 40.93 -8.40 3.54
C GLY A 1011 41.47 -6.96 3.63
N LYS A 1012 40.81 -6.05 4.37
CA LYS A 1012 41.30 -4.68 4.61
C LYS A 1012 42.47 -4.76 5.61
N GLN A 1013 43.71 -4.53 5.15
CA GLN A 1013 44.89 -4.60 6.03
C GLN A 1013 44.93 -3.38 6.96
N THR A 1014 44.65 -3.58 8.24
CA THR A 1014 45.04 -2.64 9.30
C THR A 1014 46.52 -2.86 9.62
N SER A 1015 47.30 -1.78 9.74
CA SER A 1015 48.76 -1.79 9.93
C SER A 1015 49.25 -2.51 11.20
N ASP A 1016 48.36 -2.86 12.13
CA ASP A 1016 48.61 -3.77 13.25
C ASP A 1016 47.42 -4.75 13.44
N PRO A 1017 47.62 -6.08 13.33
CA PRO A 1017 46.55 -7.05 13.55
C PRO A 1017 46.23 -7.18 15.05
N ASN A 1018 45.02 -6.77 15.44
CA ASN A 1018 44.55 -6.92 16.81
C ASN A 1018 44.48 -8.42 17.18
N GLN A 1019 45.25 -8.87 18.19
CA GLN A 1019 45.33 -10.28 18.61
C GLN A 1019 43.95 -10.88 18.95
N MET A 1020 42.98 -10.05 19.35
CA MET A 1020 41.61 -10.50 19.64
C MET A 1020 40.82 -10.84 18.37
N THR A 1021 41.01 -10.09 17.28
CA THR A 1021 40.37 -10.35 15.99
C THR A 1021 40.81 -11.69 15.40
N GLN A 1022 42.12 -11.97 15.45
CA GLN A 1022 42.66 -13.25 15.00
C GLN A 1022 42.15 -14.43 15.84
N LYS A 1023 42.01 -14.25 17.16
CA LYS A 1023 41.42 -15.27 18.04
C LYS A 1023 39.94 -15.54 17.74
N VAL A 1024 39.15 -14.51 17.45
CA VAL A 1024 37.74 -14.68 17.07
C VAL A 1024 37.61 -15.43 15.74
N ILE A 1025 38.40 -15.06 14.73
CA ILE A 1025 38.42 -15.74 13.43
C ILE A 1025 38.90 -17.19 13.61
N GLN A 1026 39.94 -17.45 14.40
CA GLN A 1026 40.40 -18.80 14.72
C GLN A 1026 39.36 -19.63 15.45
N ILE A 1027 38.56 -19.06 16.35
CA ILE A 1027 37.47 -19.77 17.04
C ILE A 1027 36.40 -20.21 16.03
N ILE A 1028 36.03 -19.34 15.08
CA ILE A 1028 35.05 -19.68 14.04
C ILE A 1028 35.62 -20.76 13.12
N GLU A 1029 36.88 -20.63 12.69
CA GLU A 1029 37.53 -21.60 11.80
C GLU A 1029 37.74 -22.96 12.47
N GLN A 1030 38.06 -22.98 13.77
CA GLN A 1030 38.15 -24.22 14.56
C GLN A 1030 36.81 -24.92 14.74
N GLN A 1031 35.71 -24.15 14.85
CA GLN A 1031 34.36 -24.72 14.95
C GLN A 1031 33.81 -25.15 13.58
N LYS A 1032 34.14 -24.41 12.51
CA LYS A 1032 33.60 -24.60 11.16
C LYS A 1032 34.67 -24.27 10.09
N PRO A 1033 35.48 -25.25 9.66
CA PRO A 1033 36.54 -25.00 8.66
C PRO A 1033 35.95 -24.62 7.29
N ASN A 1034 36.58 -23.65 6.60
CA ASN A 1034 36.19 -23.09 5.29
C ASN A 1034 34.76 -22.54 5.20
N TRP A 1035 34.04 -22.41 6.31
CA TRP A 1035 32.62 -22.06 6.29
C TRP A 1035 32.38 -20.60 5.89
N ILE A 1036 33.22 -19.67 6.37
CA ILE A 1036 33.12 -18.24 6.03
C ILE A 1036 33.31 -18.05 4.52
N GLU A 1037 34.33 -18.69 3.94
CA GLU A 1037 34.60 -18.62 2.50
C GLU A 1037 33.45 -19.25 1.69
N SER A 1038 32.90 -20.38 2.14
CA SER A 1038 31.72 -21.00 1.52
C SER A 1038 30.49 -20.09 1.50
N GLN A 1039 30.20 -19.39 2.61
CA GLN A 1039 29.09 -18.43 2.67
C GLN A 1039 29.31 -17.21 1.77
N LEU A 1040 30.53 -16.67 1.70
CA LEU A 1040 30.86 -15.54 0.82
C LEU A 1040 30.75 -15.93 -0.68
N VAL A 1041 31.20 -17.13 -1.05
CA VAL A 1041 31.03 -17.67 -2.42
C VAL A 1041 29.54 -17.86 -2.74
N LYS A 1042 28.74 -18.36 -1.78
CA LYS A 1042 27.29 -18.50 -1.93
C LYS A 1042 26.61 -17.15 -2.13
N ALA A 1043 26.96 -16.15 -1.32
CA ALA A 1043 26.47 -14.77 -1.45
C ALA A 1043 26.80 -14.17 -2.82
N ARG A 1044 28.04 -14.37 -3.31
CA ARG A 1044 28.47 -13.93 -4.65
C ARG A 1044 27.70 -14.62 -5.79
N LYS A 1045 27.41 -15.91 -5.65
CA LYS A 1045 26.58 -16.62 -6.64
C LYS A 1045 25.17 -16.07 -6.69
N LEU A 1046 24.59 -15.70 -5.54
CA LEU A 1046 23.26 -15.12 -5.45
C LEU A 1046 23.18 -13.69 -5.98
N SER A 1047 24.22 -12.88 -5.79
CA SER A 1047 24.29 -11.51 -6.35
C SER A 1047 24.33 -11.52 -7.88
N THR A 1048 24.99 -12.51 -8.49
CA THR A 1048 25.14 -12.62 -9.95
C THR A 1048 24.02 -13.40 -10.65
N LYS A 1049 23.22 -14.20 -9.93
CA LYS A 1049 22.18 -15.09 -10.50
C LYS A 1049 21.14 -14.37 -11.36
N CYS A 1050 20.78 -13.13 -11.05
CA CYS A 1050 19.79 -12.35 -11.81
C CYS A 1050 20.26 -11.94 -13.22
N ALA A 1051 21.57 -11.81 -13.45
CA ALA A 1051 22.11 -11.46 -14.75
C ALA A 1051 21.93 -12.58 -15.80
N PHE A 1052 22.07 -13.84 -15.37
CA PHE A 1052 21.98 -15.02 -16.25
C PHE A 1052 20.55 -15.30 -16.72
N MET A 1053 19.56 -15.13 -15.83
CA MET A 1053 18.13 -15.32 -16.15
C MET A 1053 17.60 -14.39 -17.25
N THR A 1054 18.33 -13.30 -17.54
CA THR A 1054 17.92 -12.34 -18.58
C THR A 1054 18.69 -12.53 -19.89
N MET A 1055 19.96 -12.95 -19.85
CA MET A 1055 20.72 -13.29 -21.07
C MET A 1055 20.14 -14.48 -21.82
N GLU A 1056 19.62 -15.49 -21.11
CA GLU A 1056 18.95 -16.65 -21.74
C GLU A 1056 17.61 -16.29 -22.40
N LYS A 1057 16.95 -15.20 -21.96
CA LYS A 1057 15.69 -14.73 -22.54
C LYS A 1057 15.88 -13.82 -23.75
N SER A 1058 17.01 -13.11 -23.87
CA SER A 1058 17.29 -12.25 -25.03
C SER A 1058 17.59 -13.02 -26.32
N THR A 1059 18.02 -14.29 -26.25
CA THR A 1059 18.35 -15.10 -27.43
C THR A 1059 17.19 -15.95 -27.97
N ALA A 1060 16.03 -15.97 -27.29
CA ALA A 1060 14.90 -16.84 -27.63
C ALA A 1060 13.61 -16.07 -28.02
N LEU A 1061 13.68 -14.75 -28.22
CA LEU A 1061 12.51 -13.86 -28.27
C LEU A 1061 12.27 -13.18 -29.64
N GLU A 1062 12.76 -13.78 -30.72
CA GLU A 1062 12.42 -13.39 -32.10
C GLU A 1062 11.43 -14.41 -32.67
N GLU A 1063 10.14 -14.34 -32.28
CA GLU A 1063 8.98 -14.78 -33.08
C GLU A 1063 7.64 -14.69 -32.29
N GLY A 1064 6.65 -13.97 -32.85
CA GLY A 1064 5.21 -14.18 -32.60
C GLY A 1064 4.45 -13.17 -31.72
N ASP A 1065 3.19 -12.89 -32.09
CA ASP A 1065 2.20 -12.07 -31.39
C ASP A 1065 1.97 -12.49 -29.91
N SER A 1066 2.23 -13.76 -29.57
CA SER A 1066 2.21 -14.26 -28.19
C SER A 1066 3.28 -13.65 -27.28
N ALA A 1067 4.37 -13.13 -27.83
CA ALA A 1067 5.41 -12.44 -27.06
C ALA A 1067 4.98 -11.04 -26.60
N LEU A 1068 4.12 -10.37 -27.38
CA LEU A 1068 3.60 -9.02 -27.09
C LEU A 1068 2.59 -9.02 -25.92
N GLU A 1069 1.66 -9.99 -25.90
CA GLU A 1069 0.71 -10.18 -24.78
C GLU A 1069 1.44 -10.53 -23.46
N LEU A 1070 2.50 -11.34 -23.54
CA LEU A 1070 3.34 -11.69 -22.40
C LEU A 1070 4.17 -10.51 -21.88
N THR A 1071 4.46 -9.50 -22.71
CA THR A 1071 5.02 -8.21 -22.25
C THR A 1071 3.97 -7.30 -21.64
N GLU A 1072 2.76 -7.24 -22.20
CA GLU A 1072 1.66 -6.42 -21.67
C GLU A 1072 1.27 -6.84 -20.25
N GLN A 1073 1.05 -8.14 -20.02
CA GLN A 1073 0.68 -8.64 -18.69
C GLN A 1073 1.78 -8.37 -17.65
N LYS A 1074 3.06 -8.46 -18.04
CA LYS A 1074 4.19 -8.14 -17.15
C LYS A 1074 4.24 -6.65 -16.82
N ILE A 1075 4.00 -5.78 -17.80
CA ILE A 1075 3.94 -4.32 -17.57
C ILE A 1075 2.78 -4.00 -16.63
N ASN A 1076 1.60 -4.55 -16.86
CA ASN A 1076 0.44 -4.34 -15.97
C ASN A 1076 0.72 -4.81 -14.54
N MET A 1077 1.39 -5.97 -14.37
CA MET A 1077 1.81 -6.45 -13.05
C MET A 1077 2.79 -5.47 -12.38
N MET A 1078 3.80 -4.96 -13.11
CA MET A 1078 4.73 -3.95 -12.57
C MET A 1078 4.03 -2.66 -12.19
N VAL A 1079 3.09 -2.17 -13.00
CA VAL A 1079 2.30 -0.97 -12.68
C VAL A 1079 1.53 -1.17 -11.39
N LEU A 1080 0.84 -2.30 -11.23
CA LEU A 1080 0.13 -2.64 -9.99
C LEU A 1080 1.10 -2.70 -8.80
N ASP A 1081 2.23 -3.38 -8.95
CA ASP A 1081 3.26 -3.47 -7.91
C ASP A 1081 3.77 -2.10 -7.48
N ILE A 1082 4.00 -1.17 -8.42
CA ILE A 1082 4.43 0.21 -8.16
C ILE A 1082 3.32 0.99 -7.47
N CYS A 1083 2.09 0.96 -7.99
CA CYS A 1083 0.96 1.70 -7.44
C CYS A 1083 0.56 1.24 -6.02
N HIS A 1084 0.82 -0.02 -5.67
CA HIS A 1084 0.63 -0.52 -4.30
C HIS A 1084 1.69 -0.03 -3.29
N LYS A 1085 2.79 0.58 -3.75
CA LYS A 1085 3.80 1.16 -2.86
C LYS A 1085 3.42 2.58 -2.45
N PRO A 1086 3.76 3.01 -1.22
CA PRO A 1086 3.47 4.36 -0.76
C PRO A 1086 4.12 5.39 -1.69
N GLY A 1087 3.30 6.30 -2.24
CA GLY A 1087 3.74 7.33 -3.18
C GLY A 1087 4.00 6.85 -4.62
N GLY A 1088 3.83 5.56 -4.93
CA GLY A 1088 4.17 5.00 -6.25
C GLY A 1088 3.44 5.66 -7.43
N SER A 1089 2.13 5.89 -7.30
CA SER A 1089 1.33 6.63 -8.30
C SER A 1089 1.76 8.09 -8.43
N GLU A 1090 2.11 8.75 -7.31
CA GLU A 1090 2.61 10.12 -7.34
C GLU A 1090 3.95 10.21 -8.08
N TYR A 1091 4.85 9.25 -7.87
CA TYR A 1091 6.13 9.23 -8.57
C TYR A 1091 5.97 9.05 -10.08
N LEU A 1092 5.10 8.13 -10.52
CA LEU A 1092 4.78 7.99 -11.94
C LEU A 1092 4.16 9.28 -12.50
N ARG A 1093 3.26 9.92 -11.73
CA ARG A 1093 2.61 11.17 -12.14
C ARG A 1093 3.62 12.31 -12.31
N GLN A 1094 4.54 12.44 -11.37
CA GLN A 1094 5.63 13.43 -11.43
C GLN A 1094 6.48 13.25 -12.69
N ILE A 1095 6.90 12.01 -13.01
CA ILE A 1095 7.68 11.72 -14.23
C ILE A 1095 6.89 12.12 -15.47
N TYR A 1096 5.61 11.72 -15.56
CA TYR A 1096 4.76 12.08 -16.69
C TYR A 1096 4.60 13.60 -16.84
N HIS A 1097 4.40 14.33 -15.75
CA HIS A 1097 4.30 15.79 -15.78
C HIS A 1097 5.59 16.46 -16.27
N ILE A 1098 6.74 15.98 -15.80
CA ILE A 1098 8.05 16.49 -16.26
C ILE A 1098 8.24 16.21 -17.75
N MET A 1099 7.87 15.02 -18.23
CA MET A 1099 7.91 14.71 -19.67
C MET A 1099 7.00 15.64 -20.48
N ARG A 1100 5.79 15.92 -19.99
CA ARG A 1100 4.82 16.80 -20.66
C ARG A 1100 5.28 18.26 -20.73
N LEU A 1101 5.87 18.78 -19.66
CA LEU A 1101 6.38 20.16 -19.62
C LEU A 1101 7.61 20.39 -20.53
N ASN A 1102 8.30 19.31 -20.89
CA ASN A 1102 9.54 19.34 -21.67
C ASN A 1102 9.41 18.57 -23.00
N GLU A 1103 8.19 18.45 -23.55
CA GLU A 1103 7.89 17.70 -24.77
C GLU A 1103 8.79 18.07 -25.95
N GLU A 1104 8.87 19.36 -26.28
CA GLU A 1104 9.66 19.84 -27.43
C GLU A 1104 11.16 19.56 -27.25
N TYR A 1105 11.67 19.70 -26.02
CA TYR A 1105 13.07 19.37 -25.71
C TYR A 1105 13.37 17.87 -25.88
N LEU A 1106 12.47 17.00 -25.41
CA LEU A 1106 12.63 15.55 -25.55
C LEU A 1106 12.58 15.13 -27.02
N LYS A 1107 11.70 15.74 -27.83
CA LYS A 1107 11.66 15.52 -29.28
C LYS A 1107 12.98 15.94 -29.94
N GLU A 1108 13.45 17.16 -29.69
CA GLU A 1108 14.72 17.67 -30.24
C GLU A 1108 15.91 16.73 -29.93
N GLN A 1109 16.02 16.24 -28.70
CA GLN A 1109 17.09 15.32 -28.30
C GLN A 1109 17.00 13.97 -29.01
N LEU A 1110 15.79 13.40 -29.12
CA LEU A 1110 15.57 12.13 -29.83
C LEU A 1110 15.84 12.25 -31.33
N PHE A 1111 15.50 13.38 -31.96
CA PHE A 1111 15.83 13.65 -33.35
C PHE A 1111 17.34 13.73 -33.58
N SER A 1112 18.07 14.44 -32.71
CA SER A 1112 19.53 14.59 -32.84
C SER A 1112 20.30 13.26 -32.73
N MET A 1113 19.76 12.30 -31.98
CA MET A 1113 20.37 10.97 -31.83
C MET A 1113 20.18 10.06 -33.05
N ASN A 1114 19.16 10.32 -33.89
CA ASN A 1114 18.90 9.56 -35.11
C ASN A 1114 19.68 10.09 -36.34
N GLY A 1115 20.24 11.30 -36.24
CA GLY A 1115 21.12 11.89 -37.25
C GLY A 1115 22.58 11.46 -37.05
N SER A 1116 23.20 10.89 -38.07
CA SER A 1116 24.63 10.59 -38.06
C SER A 1116 25.45 11.90 -38.03
N GLU A 1117 26.23 12.08 -36.96
CA GLU A 1117 27.34 13.05 -36.84
C GLU A 1117 27.06 14.53 -36.54
N GLU A 1118 26.00 14.90 -35.80
CA GLU A 1118 25.92 16.26 -35.21
C GLU A 1118 26.18 16.28 -33.70
N LYS A 1119 26.93 17.30 -33.26
CA LYS A 1119 27.31 17.53 -31.86
C LYS A 1119 26.07 17.49 -30.96
N PRO A 1120 26.15 16.94 -29.74
CA PRO A 1120 25.02 16.92 -28.81
C PRO A 1120 24.51 18.34 -28.58
N LEU A 1121 23.21 18.55 -28.81
CA LEU A 1121 22.52 19.81 -28.57
C LEU A 1121 22.73 20.29 -27.12
N PRO A 1122 22.79 21.61 -26.87
CA PRO A 1122 22.97 22.14 -25.52
C PRO A 1122 21.88 21.64 -24.57
N ILE A 1123 22.30 21.19 -23.39
CA ILE A 1123 21.41 20.73 -22.33
C ILE A 1123 20.65 21.95 -21.80
N ARG A 1124 19.32 21.89 -21.79
CA ARG A 1124 18.45 22.93 -21.20
C ARG A 1124 17.98 22.49 -19.80
N PRO A 1125 17.79 23.41 -18.83
CA PRO A 1125 17.19 23.07 -17.54
C PRO A 1125 15.76 22.57 -17.71
N LEU A 1126 15.43 21.47 -17.02
CA LEU A 1126 14.08 20.91 -17.04
C LEU A 1126 13.11 21.82 -16.29
N LYS A 1127 11.92 22.00 -16.87
CA LYS A 1127 10.78 22.54 -16.14
C LYS A 1127 10.23 21.45 -15.21
N THR A 1128 10.43 21.62 -13.90
CA THR A 1128 10.06 20.62 -12.86
C THR A 1128 8.85 21.03 -12.03
N THR A 1129 8.59 22.33 -11.89
CA THR A 1129 7.46 22.86 -11.12
C THR A 1129 6.28 23.16 -12.03
N LEU A 1130 5.12 22.58 -11.70
CA LEU A 1130 3.83 23.10 -12.16
C LEU A 1130 3.67 24.48 -11.50
N ARG A 1131 3.73 25.58 -12.26
CA ARG A 1131 3.08 26.79 -11.79
C ARG A 1131 1.60 26.45 -11.68
N SER A 1132 1.06 26.54 -10.47
CA SER A 1132 -0.34 26.24 -10.15
C SER A 1132 -1.28 26.79 -11.22
N VAL A 1133 -2.13 25.93 -11.79
CA VAL A 1133 -3.35 26.26 -12.54
C VAL A 1133 -3.20 27.04 -13.86
N GLU A 1134 -2.04 27.62 -14.19
CA GLU A 1134 -1.92 28.59 -15.29
C GLU A 1134 -1.33 28.07 -16.62
N ASP A 1135 -0.66 26.91 -16.65
CA ASP A 1135 0.08 26.45 -17.86
C ASP A 1135 -0.69 25.49 -18.79
N GLN A 1136 -1.93 25.10 -18.46
CA GLN A 1136 -2.86 24.72 -19.53
C GLN A 1136 -3.59 25.98 -19.97
N PRO A 1137 -3.46 26.43 -21.23
CA PRO A 1137 -4.29 27.53 -21.71
C PRO A 1137 -5.75 27.12 -21.48
N SER A 1138 -6.42 27.82 -20.58
CA SER A 1138 -7.81 27.54 -20.18
C SER A 1138 -8.79 27.71 -21.33
N ALA A 1139 -8.35 28.35 -22.42
CA ALA A 1139 -9.06 28.54 -23.65
C ALA A 1139 -8.27 28.00 -24.84
N PHE A 1140 -8.96 27.26 -25.71
CA PHE A 1140 -8.47 26.88 -27.02
C PHE A 1140 -8.04 28.12 -27.82
N ASN A 1141 -6.78 28.16 -28.29
CA ASN A 1141 -6.28 29.23 -29.13
C ASN A 1141 -6.22 28.81 -30.61
N PRO A 1142 -7.18 29.24 -31.46
CA PRO A 1142 -7.21 28.86 -32.87
C PRO A 1142 -6.01 29.39 -33.68
N PHE A 1143 -5.41 30.52 -33.28
CA PHE A 1143 -4.24 31.08 -33.97
C PHE A 1143 -2.98 30.23 -33.77
N HIS A 1144 -2.85 29.59 -32.61
CA HIS A 1144 -1.77 28.65 -32.35
C HIS A 1144 -1.90 27.41 -33.23
N VAL A 1145 -3.12 26.87 -33.37
CA VAL A 1145 -3.39 25.73 -34.26
C VAL A 1145 -3.12 26.10 -35.72
N TYR A 1146 -3.53 27.29 -36.16
CA TYR A 1146 -3.22 27.75 -37.51
C TYR A 1146 -1.72 27.82 -37.78
N LYS A 1147 -0.96 28.43 -36.85
CA LYS A 1147 0.50 28.55 -36.96
C LYS A 1147 1.16 27.16 -37.00
N ALA A 1148 0.76 26.25 -36.13
CA ALA A 1148 1.27 24.88 -36.11
C ALA A 1148 0.89 24.11 -37.40
N PHE A 1149 -0.32 24.30 -37.92
CA PHE A 1149 -0.78 23.69 -39.16
C PHE A 1149 0.00 24.21 -40.38
N SER A 1150 0.31 25.50 -40.43
CA SER A 1150 1.07 26.11 -41.53
C SER A 1150 2.58 25.85 -41.46
N GLU A 1151 3.17 25.82 -40.26
CA GLU A 1151 4.62 25.69 -40.06
C GLU A 1151 5.10 24.23 -39.99
N ASN A 1152 4.29 23.32 -39.43
CA ASN A 1152 4.73 21.94 -39.12
C ASN A 1152 4.03 20.83 -39.92
N MET A 1153 2.82 21.06 -40.47
CA MET A 1153 1.99 19.98 -41.05
C MET A 1153 1.89 19.98 -42.58
N LEU A 1154 1.97 21.15 -43.22
CA LEU A 1154 1.77 21.28 -44.66
C LEU A 1154 2.77 22.28 -45.25
N ASP A 1155 3.93 21.82 -45.71
CA ASP A 1155 4.61 22.54 -46.78
C ASP A 1155 3.80 22.33 -48.07
N GLN A 1156 2.77 23.16 -48.25
CA GLN A 1156 1.86 23.10 -49.40
C GLN A 1156 2.65 23.20 -50.71
N SER A 1157 3.79 23.91 -50.71
CA SER A 1157 4.66 24.01 -51.87
C SER A 1157 5.39 22.70 -52.18
N ALA A 1158 5.82 21.96 -51.15
CA ALA A 1158 6.44 20.65 -51.31
C ALA A 1158 5.42 19.58 -51.73
N ILE A 1159 4.19 19.59 -51.18
CA ILE A 1159 3.14 18.61 -51.52
C ILE A 1159 2.67 18.79 -52.97
N THR A 1160 2.45 20.03 -53.43
CA THR A 1160 2.00 20.30 -54.79
C THR A 1160 3.08 20.02 -55.84
N LYS A 1161 4.37 20.19 -55.49
CA LYS A 1161 5.53 19.91 -56.37
C LYS A 1161 6.06 18.47 -56.26
N TRP A 1162 5.46 17.62 -55.41
CA TRP A 1162 5.94 16.27 -55.17
C TRP A 1162 5.79 15.35 -56.40
N SER A 1163 6.89 14.73 -56.81
CA SER A 1163 6.91 13.71 -57.86
C SER A 1163 6.58 12.34 -57.25
N TRP A 1164 5.33 11.92 -57.38
CA TRP A 1164 4.89 10.59 -56.98
C TRP A 1164 5.60 9.50 -57.80
N ASN A 1165 6.18 8.51 -57.11
CA ASN A 1165 6.81 7.36 -57.76
C ASN A 1165 5.75 6.31 -58.11
N TRP A 1166 5.03 6.55 -59.21
CA TRP A 1166 3.91 5.72 -59.66
C TRP A 1166 4.29 4.28 -59.97
N SER A 1167 5.51 4.04 -60.48
CA SER A 1167 5.99 2.70 -60.83
C SER A 1167 6.20 1.80 -59.60
N ASN A 1168 6.50 2.36 -58.43
CA ASN A 1168 6.54 1.61 -57.17
C ASN A 1168 5.16 1.48 -56.49
N LEU A 1169 4.24 2.38 -56.78
CA LEU A 1169 3.01 2.55 -56.02
C LEU A 1169 1.80 1.86 -56.66
N LEU A 1170 1.66 1.93 -57.99
CA LEU A 1170 0.56 1.31 -58.73
C LEU A 1170 0.56 -0.23 -58.67
N PRO A 1171 1.72 -0.94 -58.69
CA PRO A 1171 1.73 -2.41 -58.61
C PRO A 1171 1.06 -2.97 -57.36
N ASN A 1172 1.05 -2.23 -56.25
CA ASN A 1172 0.38 -2.64 -55.02
C ASN A 1172 -1.13 -2.80 -55.19
N TYR A 1173 -1.73 -2.17 -56.22
CA TYR A 1173 -3.17 -2.18 -56.48
C TYR A 1173 -3.61 -3.23 -57.50
N LEU A 1174 -2.72 -4.11 -57.96
CA LEU A 1174 -3.06 -5.22 -58.86
C LEU A 1174 -4.01 -6.27 -58.24
N GLY A 1175 -4.25 -6.21 -56.92
CA GLY A 1175 -5.25 -7.05 -56.24
C GLY A 1175 -6.60 -6.35 -55.96
N LEU A 1176 -6.80 -5.12 -56.49
CA LEU A 1176 -8.01 -4.33 -56.27
C LEU A 1176 -9.24 -4.99 -56.92
N ASP A 1177 -10.40 -4.90 -56.26
CA ASP A 1177 -11.65 -5.41 -56.80
C ASP A 1177 -12.00 -4.72 -58.13
N LYS A 1178 -12.36 -5.52 -59.13
CA LYS A 1178 -12.60 -5.06 -60.51
C LYS A 1178 -13.76 -4.06 -60.61
N MET A 1179 -14.79 -4.22 -59.78
CA MET A 1179 -15.92 -3.28 -59.73
C MET A 1179 -15.46 -1.93 -59.16
N THR A 1180 -14.69 -1.95 -58.07
CA THR A 1180 -14.10 -0.75 -57.45
C THR A 1180 -13.19 0.00 -58.42
N PHE A 1181 -12.29 -0.71 -59.11
CA PHE A 1181 -11.43 -0.13 -60.14
C PHE A 1181 -12.25 0.50 -61.28
N SER A 1182 -13.27 -0.21 -61.79
CA SER A 1182 -14.12 0.30 -62.87
C SER A 1182 -14.85 1.59 -62.50
N VAL A 1183 -15.38 1.67 -61.27
CA VAL A 1183 -16.07 2.86 -60.77
C VAL A 1183 -15.12 4.05 -60.69
N LEU A 1184 -13.93 3.87 -60.11
CA LEU A 1184 -12.94 4.96 -60.01
C LEU A 1184 -12.40 5.36 -61.38
N LEU A 1185 -12.14 4.40 -62.28
CA LEU A 1185 -11.67 4.66 -63.63
C LEU A 1185 -12.67 5.54 -64.41
N LYS A 1186 -13.98 5.28 -64.28
CA LYS A 1186 -15.05 6.09 -64.91
C LYS A 1186 -15.07 7.55 -64.45
N ASN A 1187 -14.59 7.81 -63.24
CA ASN A 1187 -14.62 9.16 -62.66
C ASN A 1187 -13.41 10.01 -63.06
N ARG A 1188 -12.43 9.43 -63.76
CA ARG A 1188 -11.26 10.16 -64.26
C ARG A 1188 -11.63 11.21 -65.30
N TRP A 1189 -10.83 12.28 -65.37
CA TRP A 1189 -11.07 13.39 -66.30
C TRP A 1189 -10.98 12.96 -67.77
N GLU A 1190 -10.13 11.98 -68.09
CA GLU A 1190 -9.99 11.44 -69.45
C GLU A 1190 -11.25 10.68 -69.94
N MET A 1191 -12.13 10.24 -69.05
CA MET A 1191 -13.37 9.54 -69.42
C MET A 1191 -14.54 10.48 -69.78
N ARG A 1192 -14.34 11.80 -69.70
CA ARG A 1192 -15.39 12.79 -69.99
C ARG A 1192 -15.65 12.92 -71.49
N LYS A 1193 -16.92 13.02 -71.87
CA LYS A 1193 -17.38 13.02 -73.27
C LYS A 1193 -16.85 14.17 -74.15
N ASN A 1194 -16.38 15.27 -73.55
CA ASN A 1194 -16.04 16.51 -74.25
C ASN A 1194 -14.53 16.87 -74.21
N GLU A 1195 -13.67 15.99 -73.69
CA GLU A 1195 -12.23 16.27 -73.56
C GLU A 1195 -11.43 15.86 -74.82
N ARG A 1196 -10.40 16.66 -75.16
CA ARG A 1196 -9.52 16.37 -76.30
C ARG A 1196 -8.35 15.51 -75.83
N LEU A 1197 -8.42 14.22 -76.14
CA LEU A 1197 -7.35 13.24 -75.91
C LEU A 1197 -6.56 12.98 -77.19
N GLU A 1198 -5.28 12.67 -77.03
CA GLU A 1198 -4.43 12.17 -78.11
C GLU A 1198 -4.88 10.76 -78.55
N GLU A 1199 -4.53 10.35 -79.78
CA GLU A 1199 -4.94 9.03 -80.30
C GLU A 1199 -4.37 7.86 -79.48
N GLU A 1200 -3.13 8.01 -79.00
CA GLU A 1200 -2.47 7.04 -78.12
C GLU A 1200 -3.18 6.92 -76.77
N GLU A 1201 -3.61 8.04 -76.18
CA GLU A 1201 -4.38 8.08 -74.94
C GLU A 1201 -5.75 7.42 -75.09
N LYS A 1202 -6.42 7.65 -76.22
CA LYS A 1202 -7.69 6.98 -76.55
C LYS A 1202 -7.52 5.46 -76.64
N ALA A 1203 -6.46 4.99 -77.31
CA ALA A 1203 -6.17 3.56 -77.41
C ALA A 1203 -5.90 2.92 -76.04
N MET A 1204 -5.10 3.59 -75.18
CA MET A 1204 -4.85 3.15 -73.80
C MET A 1204 -6.14 3.08 -72.97
N LEU A 1205 -7.02 4.08 -73.07
CA LEU A 1205 -8.30 4.11 -72.37
C LEU A 1205 -9.27 3.03 -72.87
N ASP A 1206 -9.38 2.83 -74.17
CA ASP A 1206 -10.29 1.84 -74.72
C ASP A 1206 -9.88 0.40 -74.34
N HIS A 1207 -8.59 0.13 -74.24
CA HIS A 1207 -8.08 -1.12 -73.67
C HIS A 1207 -8.48 -1.29 -72.18
N LEU A 1208 -8.30 -0.25 -71.36
CA LEU A 1208 -8.71 -0.27 -69.94
C LEU A 1208 -10.25 -0.38 -69.78
N LYS A 1209 -11.05 0.17 -70.70
CA LYS A 1209 -12.51 0.01 -70.72
C LYS A 1209 -12.93 -1.41 -71.05
N GLN A 1210 -12.34 -2.00 -72.09
CA GLN A 1210 -12.60 -3.38 -72.50
C GLN A 1210 -12.26 -4.35 -71.35
N PHE A 1211 -11.21 -4.05 -70.60
CA PHE A 1211 -10.86 -4.79 -69.39
C PHE A 1211 -11.94 -4.72 -68.31
N CYS A 1212 -12.56 -3.55 -68.08
CA CYS A 1212 -13.57 -3.36 -67.03
C CYS A 1212 -14.96 -3.95 -67.34
N THR A 1213 -15.30 -4.17 -68.62
CA THR A 1213 -16.54 -4.81 -69.05
C THR A 1213 -16.42 -6.34 -68.96
N ILE A 1214 -17.11 -7.00 -68.02
CA ILE A 1214 -17.32 -8.45 -68.09
C ILE A 1214 -18.57 -8.73 -68.93
N GLN A 1215 -18.45 -9.73 -69.82
CA GLN A 1215 -19.53 -10.39 -70.55
C GLN A 1215 -20.74 -10.72 -69.66
N ASN A 1216 -21.88 -10.06 -69.90
CA ASN A 1216 -23.20 -10.61 -69.60
C ASN A 1216 -23.58 -11.61 -70.70
N SER A 1217 -22.88 -12.73 -70.83
CA SER A 1217 -23.29 -13.83 -71.72
C SER A 1217 -23.70 -15.04 -70.91
N SER A 1218 -24.84 -14.95 -70.22
CA SER A 1218 -25.61 -16.13 -69.77
C SER A 1218 -27.00 -15.76 -69.23
N VAL A 1219 -27.81 -15.03 -70.01
CA VAL A 1219 -29.27 -15.22 -69.95
C VAL A 1219 -29.79 -15.10 -71.37
N SER A 1220 -29.96 -16.25 -72.01
CA SER A 1220 -30.84 -16.38 -73.17
C SER A 1220 -32.28 -16.31 -72.67
N ASP A 1221 -32.89 -15.13 -72.68
CA ASP A 1221 -34.35 -15.03 -72.64
C ASP A 1221 -34.84 -14.81 -74.07
N ASN A 1222 -35.15 -15.94 -74.70
CA ASN A 1222 -36.22 -16.00 -75.67
C ASN A 1222 -37.51 -15.57 -74.97
N THR A 1223 -38.08 -14.43 -75.35
CA THR A 1223 -39.53 -14.32 -75.47
C THR A 1223 -39.89 -13.20 -76.42
N GLU A 1224 -40.69 -13.58 -77.41
CA GLU A 1224 -41.39 -12.75 -78.38
C GLU A 1224 -42.34 -11.75 -77.70
N GLU A 1225 -42.61 -10.65 -78.41
CA GLU A 1225 -43.67 -9.64 -78.16
C GLU A 1225 -45.07 -10.26 -77.94
N PRO A 1226 -46.08 -9.51 -77.42
CA PRO A 1226 -46.10 -8.09 -77.03
C PRO A 1226 -46.45 -7.79 -75.56
#